data_AF-A0A3L7YU93-F1
#
_entry.id   AF-A0A3L7YU93-F1
#
_cell.length_a   1.000
_cell.length_b   1.000
_cell.length_c   1.000
_cell.angle_alpha   90.00
_cell.angle_beta   90.00
_cell.angle_gamma   90.00
#
_symmetry.space_group_name_H-M   'P 1'
#
loop_
_entity.id
_entity.type
_entity.pdbx_description
1 polymer ?
#
loop_
_entity_poly.entity_id
_entity_poly.type
_entity_poly.pdbx_seq_one_letter_code
_entity_poly.pdbx_strand_id
1 'polypeptide(L)'
;MSFRIPILSVALTIVATAPIWLVGYIVRPNLWETDDGSPHLFRTLVMLEAQSRYLGFPRWVPDFFLGYGYPVFNYYASMTYSVVSLMARVGVPIYSGFEALGAVSVVFGAIGVSACVRAFWPVSSGRLGSIAGVAAGLTYVAAPYPFVTNLYVRGDLPEAICLALLPWFILSVHGAFHDWSSSPRRIGLITGALGALLLLTHSLSAVMAAGCAIIWSICQFAFARQRSVKALGRLAWGGAFALGLTAFATGPMLLERDAVQVDVIKFPIEGILQTLSAPFGVGSPISRPSRSPYGEELSAVDWQFAFRYPWGPPGWDGPVKPGAVQIAILAMASLGVVAWRVGRFRASLSGRSPAGLVLPPVFPSELGALTGSFGLVAITWFLNTNWSTTVWLSIDALRWLQFPSRLYGPFSMGVGLIVGCAVSRAPTQLILSAVGLVIAGCSLIASTLYGAPFPYPGATSQAVSRSSLVDAEYARDTWAGRVTSSGEFTPRLFDVAAKQRDDDTRLGLIGRPRGNHVLDWQYPPASWIGGTVLVYQGEARIRSLRSRGLINEVQVDVETGGATIAWHQLDFPGWRALVDGVPVPIRTPAYRADEDATLGFQLVDVPQGSHTVTAVFGSTPVRILGDAISFGTAVALACALALQSRRTKARSLSHLSALGASVGIAVLTGGQLSSEVAGQLTRRLVGDAPNRIIMDIAEAVTSGQARLSSPTGTRLASDAFLDVGVTQIGLSDMVGDAIDPHAHGGRRRRWVFMHPPSRATVTFGVQHTGTVFQSGVGMRSDAWKTDYGDGMVFTVEISPAVGDRSKQAVQRCSLRINPRALEDERRWIEFRVPLDRWVGQTVDLTLLTGPVEDVRNDWGGWGNPMVVVDTSIRRPANGPRPPASVVPNPDTGCAPESG
;
A
#
# COMPACT_ATOMS: atom_id res chain seq x y z
N MET A 1 -33.39 8.90 25.05
CA MET A 1 -34.12 8.75 23.77
C MET A 1 -33.54 7.56 23.02
N SER A 2 -34.38 6.60 22.61
CA SER A 2 -33.94 5.50 21.74
C SER A 2 -34.08 5.94 20.29
N PHE A 3 -32.98 6.42 19.68
CA PHE A 3 -32.94 6.79 18.27
C PHE A 3 -32.97 5.53 17.39
N ARG A 4 -34.15 4.97 17.14
CA ARG A 4 -34.31 3.88 16.17
C ARG A 4 -34.52 4.47 14.79
N ILE A 5 -33.67 4.10 13.83
CA ILE A 5 -33.94 4.33 12.42
C ILE A 5 -34.97 3.26 12.00
N PRO A 6 -36.16 3.64 11.52
CA PRO A 6 -37.14 2.70 11.00
C PRO A 6 -36.51 1.89 9.87
N ILE A 7 -36.77 0.58 9.85
CA ILE A 7 -36.30 -0.34 8.79
C ILE A 7 -36.68 0.19 7.41
N LEU A 8 -37.89 0.74 7.28
CA LEU A 8 -38.35 1.37 6.04
C LEU A 8 -37.44 2.53 5.57
N SER A 9 -36.90 3.34 6.48
CA SER A 9 -35.98 4.41 6.10
C SER A 9 -34.64 3.86 5.61
N VAL A 10 -34.14 2.81 6.26
CA VAL A 10 -32.91 2.13 5.81
C VAL A 10 -33.12 1.56 4.41
N ALA A 11 -34.23 0.86 4.18
CA ALA A 11 -34.57 0.31 2.86
C ALA A 11 -34.69 1.41 1.79
N LEU A 12 -35.38 2.51 2.10
CA LEU A 12 -35.50 3.64 1.17
C LEU A 12 -34.16 4.32 0.89
N THR A 13 -33.28 4.45 1.89
CA THR A 13 -31.92 4.98 1.68
C THR A 13 -31.13 4.07 0.74
N ILE A 14 -31.17 2.75 0.93
CA ILE A 14 -30.47 1.77 0.05
C ILE A 14 -30.94 1.91 -1.40
N VAL A 15 -32.26 1.97 -1.61
CA VAL A 15 -32.85 2.11 -2.95
C VAL A 15 -32.50 3.47 -3.56
N ALA A 16 -32.61 4.56 -2.80
CA ALA A 16 -32.34 5.90 -3.30
C ALA A 16 -30.87 6.09 -3.71
N THR A 17 -29.93 5.42 -3.04
CA THR A 17 -28.50 5.50 -3.35
C THR A 17 -28.03 4.44 -4.35
N ALA A 18 -28.93 3.56 -4.81
CA ALA A 18 -28.63 2.51 -5.79
C ALA A 18 -27.89 3.00 -7.04
N PRO A 19 -28.26 4.15 -7.66
CA PRO A 19 -27.53 4.65 -8.82
C PRO A 19 -26.04 4.97 -8.55
N ILE A 20 -25.64 5.19 -7.29
CA ILE A 20 -24.25 5.50 -6.92
C ILE A 20 -23.46 4.22 -6.65
N TRP A 21 -23.99 3.28 -5.86
CA TRP A 21 -23.25 2.04 -5.55
C TRP A 21 -23.35 0.97 -6.64
N LEU A 22 -24.36 1.02 -7.52
CA LEU A 22 -24.46 0.14 -8.69
C LEU A 22 -23.48 0.50 -9.81
N VAL A 23 -22.84 1.67 -9.79
CA VAL A 23 -21.80 2.04 -10.77
C VAL A 23 -20.72 0.96 -10.83
N GLY A 24 -20.24 0.50 -9.68
CA GLY A 24 -19.24 -0.58 -9.59
C GLY A 24 -19.68 -1.90 -10.25
N TYR A 25 -20.98 -2.15 -10.39
CA TYR A 25 -21.50 -3.41 -10.93
C TYR A 25 -22.05 -3.31 -12.35
N ILE A 26 -22.58 -2.13 -12.74
CA ILE A 26 -23.16 -1.85 -14.05
C ILE A 26 -22.11 -1.28 -15.00
N VAL A 27 -21.41 -0.21 -14.58
CA VAL A 27 -20.35 0.43 -15.38
C VAL A 27 -19.06 -0.36 -15.29
N ARG A 28 -18.80 -0.96 -14.12
CA ARG A 28 -17.58 -1.73 -13.80
C ARG A 28 -16.28 -0.98 -14.11
N PRO A 29 -16.03 0.16 -13.43
CA PRO A 29 -14.77 0.88 -13.60
C PRO A 29 -13.56 -0.03 -13.37
N ASN A 30 -12.56 0.07 -14.23
CA ASN A 30 -11.33 -0.71 -14.11
C ASN A 30 -10.44 -0.12 -13.00
N LEU A 31 -10.40 -0.76 -11.83
CA LEU A 31 -9.60 -0.35 -10.67
C LEU A 31 -8.09 -0.33 -10.98
N TRP A 32 -7.61 -1.09 -11.97
CA TRP A 32 -6.21 -1.07 -12.39
C TRP A 32 -5.80 0.24 -13.05
N GLU A 33 -6.77 0.97 -13.63
CA GLU A 33 -6.58 2.22 -14.34
C GLU A 33 -6.99 3.46 -13.51
N THR A 34 -7.55 3.25 -12.32
CA THR A 34 -7.76 4.32 -11.33
C THR A 34 -6.43 4.78 -10.70
N ASP A 35 -6.41 5.99 -10.15
CA ASP A 35 -5.19 6.62 -9.60
C ASP A 35 -4.49 5.78 -8.53
N ASP A 36 -5.23 5.31 -7.52
CA ASP A 36 -4.77 4.65 -6.31
C ASP A 36 -5.19 3.16 -6.23
N GLY A 37 -6.04 2.67 -7.14
CA GLY A 37 -6.63 1.33 -7.05
C GLY A 37 -5.62 0.18 -7.07
N SER A 38 -4.67 0.20 -8.00
CA SER A 38 -3.62 -0.83 -8.12
C SER A 38 -2.80 -1.01 -6.83
N PRO A 39 -2.23 0.05 -6.21
CA PRO A 39 -1.59 -0.03 -4.90
C PRO A 39 -2.46 -0.66 -3.81
N HIS A 40 -3.74 -0.28 -3.71
CA HIS A 40 -4.62 -0.82 -2.66
C HIS A 40 -4.97 -2.31 -2.86
N LEU A 41 -5.14 -2.76 -4.10
CA LEU A 41 -5.35 -4.17 -4.43
C LEU A 41 -4.12 -5.01 -4.04
N PHE A 42 -2.92 -4.56 -4.40
CA PHE A 42 -1.69 -5.27 -4.04
C PHE A 42 -1.43 -5.29 -2.53
N ARG A 43 -1.70 -4.18 -1.82
CA ARG A 43 -1.61 -4.14 -0.34
C ARG A 43 -2.54 -5.18 0.29
N THR A 44 -3.69 -5.44 -0.32
CA THR A 44 -4.62 -6.47 0.18
C THR A 44 -4.12 -7.87 -0.08
N LEU A 45 -3.52 -8.12 -1.25
CA LEU A 45 -2.87 -9.40 -1.56
C LEU A 45 -1.79 -9.73 -0.53
N VAL A 46 -0.87 -8.80 -0.25
CA VAL A 46 0.20 -9.07 0.71
C VAL A 46 -0.27 -9.07 2.16
N MET A 47 -1.33 -8.34 2.51
CA MET A 47 -1.98 -8.48 3.82
C MET A 47 -2.52 -9.90 4.00
N LEU A 48 -3.23 -10.43 3.00
CA LEU A 48 -3.75 -11.80 3.01
C LEU A 48 -2.63 -12.83 3.17
N GLU A 49 -1.55 -12.69 2.39
CA GLU A 49 -0.39 -13.59 2.48
C GLU A 49 0.33 -13.48 3.82
N ALA A 50 0.59 -12.26 4.32
CA ALA A 50 1.29 -12.05 5.57
C ALA A 50 0.50 -12.63 6.76
N GLN A 51 -0.82 -12.42 6.81
CA GLN A 51 -1.67 -12.99 7.85
C GLN A 51 -1.81 -14.53 7.76
N SER A 52 -1.37 -15.17 6.66
CA SER A 52 -1.32 -16.64 6.53
C SER A 52 0.02 -17.23 6.98
N ARG A 53 1.09 -16.43 6.97
CA ARG A 53 2.45 -16.84 7.30
C ARG A 53 2.86 -16.47 8.73
N TYR A 54 2.29 -15.39 9.28
CA TYR A 54 2.69 -14.80 10.56
C TYR A 54 1.47 -14.65 11.47
N LEU A 55 1.67 -14.89 12.78
CA LEU A 55 0.62 -14.78 13.80
C LEU A 55 0.38 -13.32 14.25
N GLY A 56 1.39 -12.47 14.14
CA GLY A 56 1.33 -11.07 14.55
C GLY A 56 0.96 -10.11 13.40
N PHE A 57 0.70 -8.86 13.77
CA PHE A 57 0.46 -7.75 12.87
C PHE A 57 1.64 -7.59 11.90
N PRO A 58 1.40 -7.55 10.57
CA PRO A 58 2.48 -7.56 9.59
C PRO A 58 3.16 -6.20 9.50
N ARG A 59 4.17 -5.98 10.34
CA ARG A 59 4.99 -4.75 10.37
C ARG A 59 5.86 -4.58 9.12
N TRP A 60 6.27 -5.70 8.53
CA TRP A 60 7.16 -5.78 7.39
C TRP A 60 6.61 -6.76 6.36
N VAL A 61 6.61 -6.37 5.08
CA VAL A 61 6.15 -7.19 3.97
C VAL A 61 7.36 -7.51 3.08
N PRO A 62 7.97 -8.71 3.18
CA PRO A 62 9.19 -9.04 2.42
C PRO A 62 9.02 -9.01 0.91
N ASP A 63 7.83 -9.32 0.41
CA ASP A 63 7.57 -9.53 -1.02
C ASP A 63 7.33 -8.23 -1.81
N PHE A 64 7.17 -7.09 -1.14
CA PHE A 64 6.98 -5.77 -1.76
C PHE A 64 8.29 -5.09 -2.13
N PHE A 65 8.20 -4.06 -2.97
CA PHE A 65 9.34 -3.23 -3.38
C PHE A 65 10.45 -4.08 -4.01
N LEU A 66 10.09 -4.81 -5.08
CA LEU A 66 10.96 -5.76 -5.80
C LEU A 66 11.46 -6.95 -4.97
N GLY A 67 10.88 -7.18 -3.79
CA GLY A 67 11.29 -8.25 -2.87
C GLY A 67 12.31 -7.81 -1.83
N TYR A 68 12.69 -6.52 -1.82
CA TYR A 68 13.53 -5.94 -0.78
C TYR A 68 12.72 -5.54 0.46
N GLY A 69 11.40 -5.62 0.42
CA GLY A 69 10.53 -5.46 1.57
C GLY A 69 10.10 -4.03 1.87
N TYR A 70 8.93 -3.89 2.50
CA TYR A 70 8.26 -2.60 2.68
C TYR A 70 7.38 -2.54 3.95
N PRO A 71 7.45 -1.47 4.77
CA PRO A 71 6.75 -1.37 6.06
C PRO A 71 5.36 -0.72 5.99
N VAL A 72 4.60 -0.89 4.90
CA VAL A 72 3.36 -0.11 4.64
C VAL A 72 2.35 -0.15 5.79
N PHE A 73 2.10 -1.32 6.40
CA PHE A 73 1.08 -1.43 7.45
C PHE A 73 1.53 -0.85 8.80
N ASN A 74 2.82 -0.56 8.96
CA ASN A 74 3.31 0.17 10.13
C ASN A 74 2.90 1.66 10.09
N TYR A 75 2.54 2.19 8.91
CA TYR A 75 2.24 3.60 8.70
C TYR A 75 0.87 3.88 8.06
N TYR A 76 0.22 2.90 7.42
CA TYR A 76 -0.95 3.16 6.58
C TYR A 76 -2.05 2.10 6.63
N ALA A 77 -3.29 2.58 6.88
CA ALA A 77 -4.60 1.98 6.56
C ALA A 77 -4.79 0.45 6.77
N SER A 78 -4.27 -0.13 7.85
CA SER A 78 -4.29 -1.59 8.02
C SER A 78 -5.69 -2.21 8.11
N MET A 79 -6.70 -1.47 8.58
CA MET A 79 -8.06 -1.99 8.75
C MET A 79 -8.75 -2.28 7.41
N THR A 80 -8.60 -1.37 6.43
CA THR A 80 -9.23 -1.53 5.10
C THR A 80 -8.83 -2.85 4.46
N TYR A 81 -7.52 -3.13 4.43
CA TYR A 81 -6.98 -4.34 3.82
C TYR A 81 -7.31 -5.59 4.63
N SER A 82 -7.40 -5.49 5.96
CA SER A 82 -7.77 -6.60 6.83
C SER A 82 -9.22 -7.05 6.63
N VAL A 83 -10.13 -6.11 6.36
CA VAL A 83 -11.53 -6.43 6.07
C VAL A 83 -11.65 -7.17 4.74
N VAL A 84 -10.98 -6.68 3.69
CA VAL A 84 -11.02 -7.33 2.38
C VAL A 84 -10.28 -8.67 2.40
N SER A 85 -9.15 -8.79 3.12
CA SER A 85 -8.45 -10.08 3.27
C SER A 85 -9.32 -11.13 3.97
N LEU A 86 -10.15 -10.73 4.94
CA LEU A 86 -11.12 -11.62 5.57
C LEU A 86 -12.19 -12.11 4.58
N MET A 87 -12.68 -11.22 3.69
CA MET A 87 -13.59 -11.63 2.61
C MET A 87 -12.91 -12.62 1.66
N ALA A 88 -11.64 -12.39 1.32
CA ALA A 88 -10.86 -13.29 0.48
C ALA A 88 -10.67 -14.68 1.08
N ARG A 89 -10.50 -14.77 2.40
CA ARG A 89 -10.41 -16.06 3.12
C ARG A 89 -11.67 -16.92 3.04
N VAL A 90 -12.83 -16.30 2.85
CA VAL A 90 -14.12 -17.02 2.67
C VAL A 90 -14.50 -17.18 1.20
N GLY A 91 -13.58 -16.87 0.27
CA GLY A 91 -13.72 -17.14 -1.16
C GLY A 91 -14.13 -15.94 -2.03
N VAL A 92 -14.25 -14.73 -1.48
CA VAL A 92 -14.55 -13.53 -2.29
C VAL A 92 -13.27 -13.02 -2.95
N PRO A 93 -13.16 -12.93 -4.29
CA PRO A 93 -11.96 -12.39 -4.94
C PRO A 93 -11.61 -10.99 -4.43
N ILE A 94 -10.31 -10.68 -4.27
CA ILE A 94 -9.84 -9.39 -3.71
C ILE A 94 -10.49 -8.20 -4.43
N TYR A 95 -10.49 -8.22 -5.77
CA TYR A 95 -11.09 -7.17 -6.59
C TYR A 95 -12.57 -6.96 -6.26
N SER A 96 -13.37 -8.03 -6.25
CA SER A 96 -14.80 -7.97 -5.92
C SER A 96 -15.05 -7.59 -4.46
N GLY A 97 -14.14 -7.96 -3.54
CA GLY A 97 -14.18 -7.53 -2.15
C GLY A 97 -14.01 -6.02 -1.98
N PHE A 98 -13.15 -5.39 -2.81
CA PHE A 98 -13.03 -3.93 -2.88
C PHE A 98 -14.33 -3.28 -3.34
N GLU A 99 -14.92 -3.77 -4.44
CA GLU A 99 -16.18 -3.25 -4.97
C GLU A 99 -17.32 -3.37 -3.95
N ALA A 100 -17.44 -4.54 -3.30
CA ALA A 100 -18.44 -4.80 -2.27
C ALA A 100 -18.28 -3.88 -1.05
N LEU A 101 -17.05 -3.71 -0.55
CA LEU A 101 -16.79 -2.83 0.58
C LEU A 101 -17.02 -1.35 0.21
N GLY A 102 -16.72 -0.96 -1.02
CA GLY A 102 -17.07 0.35 -1.57
C GLY A 102 -18.58 0.60 -1.58
N ALA A 103 -19.37 -0.34 -2.09
CA ALA A 103 -20.83 -0.27 -2.09
C ALA A 103 -21.42 -0.18 -0.68
N VAL A 104 -20.90 -0.99 0.26
CA VAL A 104 -21.28 -0.91 1.68
C VAL A 104 -20.96 0.47 2.26
N SER A 105 -19.82 1.06 1.90
CA SER A 105 -19.40 2.38 2.39
C SER A 105 -20.36 3.48 1.94
N VAL A 106 -20.81 3.48 0.68
CA VAL A 106 -21.82 4.42 0.16
C VAL A 106 -23.10 4.35 1.00
N VAL A 107 -23.63 3.13 1.16
CA VAL A 107 -24.88 2.92 1.93
C VAL A 107 -24.70 3.33 3.39
N PHE A 108 -23.59 2.93 4.01
CA PHE A 108 -23.30 3.20 5.41
C PHE A 108 -23.14 4.70 5.70
N GLY A 109 -22.48 5.44 4.79
CA GLY A 109 -22.37 6.90 4.86
C GLY A 109 -23.72 7.60 4.74
N ALA A 110 -24.56 7.19 3.78
CA ALA A 110 -25.90 7.75 3.60
C ALA A 110 -26.80 7.50 4.82
N ILE A 111 -26.76 6.30 5.41
CA ILE A 111 -27.48 5.98 6.65
C ILE A 111 -26.93 6.81 7.81
N GLY A 112 -25.62 7.03 7.89
CA GLY A 112 -25.01 7.88 8.91
C GLY A 112 -25.54 9.31 8.88
N VAL A 113 -25.59 9.94 7.71
CA VAL A 113 -26.18 11.28 7.55
C VAL A 113 -27.67 11.26 7.88
N SER A 114 -28.40 10.22 7.46
CA SER A 114 -29.82 10.05 7.83
C SER A 114 -30.02 9.96 9.35
N ALA A 115 -29.09 9.31 10.06
CA ALA A 115 -29.08 9.20 11.52
C ALA A 115 -28.82 10.57 12.17
N CYS A 116 -27.86 11.34 11.64
CA CYS A 116 -27.61 12.73 12.05
C CYS A 116 -28.87 13.59 11.97
N VAL A 117 -29.55 13.60 10.81
CA VAL A 117 -30.77 14.42 10.62
C VAL A 117 -31.84 14.07 11.65
N ARG A 118 -32.09 12.79 11.87
CA ARG A 118 -33.07 12.31 12.86
C ARG A 118 -32.71 12.71 14.29
N ALA A 119 -31.43 12.71 14.60
CA ALA A 119 -30.96 12.99 15.94
C ALA A 119 -30.88 14.50 16.24
N PHE A 120 -30.49 15.31 15.24
CA PHE A 120 -30.35 16.76 15.37
C PHE A 120 -31.69 17.49 15.30
N TRP A 121 -32.68 16.95 14.56
CA TRP A 121 -34.01 17.55 14.40
C TRP A 121 -35.17 16.57 14.67
N PRO A 122 -35.35 16.10 15.93
CA PRO A 122 -36.24 14.98 16.30
C PRO A 122 -37.73 15.22 16.08
N VAL A 123 -38.15 16.49 16.05
CA VAL A 123 -39.55 16.90 15.93
C VAL A 123 -40.22 16.37 14.64
N SER A 124 -39.42 16.01 13.64
CA SER A 124 -39.87 15.47 12.36
C SER A 124 -39.96 13.93 12.30
N SER A 125 -39.72 13.22 13.41
CA SER A 125 -39.44 11.75 13.49
C SER A 125 -40.46 10.76 12.89
N GLY A 126 -41.55 11.22 12.27
CA GLY A 126 -42.46 10.43 11.44
C GLY A 126 -42.00 10.24 9.98
N ARG A 127 -42.95 10.19 9.04
CA ARG A 127 -42.68 10.00 7.60
C ARG A 127 -41.79 11.12 7.02
N LEU A 128 -42.01 12.37 7.43
CA LEU A 128 -41.23 13.53 6.96
C LEU A 128 -39.75 13.45 7.37
N GLY A 129 -39.43 13.06 8.61
CA GLY A 129 -38.05 12.87 9.07
C GLY A 129 -37.36 11.68 8.39
N SER A 130 -38.13 10.70 7.91
CA SER A 130 -37.62 9.61 7.07
C SER A 130 -37.18 10.14 5.71
N ILE A 131 -38.04 10.94 5.06
CA ILE A 131 -37.74 11.59 3.77
C ILE A 131 -36.56 12.56 3.90
N ALA A 132 -36.53 13.37 4.96
CA ALA A 132 -35.44 14.29 5.25
C ALA A 132 -34.09 13.57 5.41
N GLY A 133 -34.08 12.43 6.12
CA GLY A 133 -32.89 11.59 6.25
C GLY A 133 -32.42 11.03 4.91
N VAL A 134 -33.34 10.43 4.14
CA VAL A 134 -33.02 9.86 2.81
C VAL A 134 -32.49 10.95 1.87
N ALA A 135 -33.13 12.12 1.82
CA ALA A 135 -32.70 13.25 1.01
C ALA A 135 -31.28 13.71 1.40
N ALA A 136 -31.03 13.89 2.69
CA ALA A 136 -29.72 14.29 3.20
C ALA A 136 -28.62 13.26 2.87
N GLY A 137 -28.90 11.97 3.07
CA GLY A 137 -27.99 10.89 2.74
C GLY A 137 -27.71 10.81 1.24
N LEU A 138 -28.73 10.98 0.40
CA LEU A 138 -28.59 11.01 -1.05
C LEU A 138 -27.74 12.20 -1.51
N THR A 139 -28.02 13.41 -1.01
CA THR A 139 -27.23 14.61 -1.34
C THR A 139 -25.76 14.45 -0.96
N TYR A 140 -25.47 13.76 0.15
CA TYR A 140 -24.10 13.49 0.56
C TYR A 140 -23.39 12.54 -0.40
N VAL A 141 -23.99 11.39 -0.70
CA VAL A 141 -23.29 10.34 -1.46
C VAL A 141 -23.30 10.55 -2.97
N ALA A 142 -24.27 11.31 -3.48
CA ALA A 142 -24.36 11.69 -4.89
C ALA A 142 -23.52 12.93 -5.22
N ALA A 143 -22.90 13.59 -4.23
CA ALA A 143 -21.96 14.66 -4.50
C ALA A 143 -20.71 14.13 -5.25
N PRO A 144 -20.04 14.95 -6.08
CA PRO A 144 -18.93 14.48 -6.90
C PRO A 144 -17.79 13.84 -6.11
N TYR A 145 -17.36 14.50 -5.03
CA TYR A 145 -16.17 14.10 -4.29
C TYR A 145 -16.30 12.81 -3.47
N PRO A 146 -17.27 12.66 -2.54
CA PRO A 146 -17.12 11.71 -1.44
C PRO A 146 -16.99 10.25 -1.87
N PHE A 147 -17.81 9.80 -2.83
CA PHE A 147 -17.84 8.40 -3.26
C PHE A 147 -17.61 8.22 -4.76
N VAL A 148 -18.12 9.10 -5.62
CA VAL A 148 -17.91 8.93 -7.07
C VAL A 148 -16.45 9.13 -7.45
N THR A 149 -15.83 10.24 -7.02
CA THR A 149 -14.39 10.45 -7.20
C THR A 149 -13.57 9.39 -6.45
N ASN A 150 -13.80 9.17 -5.15
CA ASN A 150 -12.93 8.28 -4.38
C ASN A 150 -13.02 6.81 -4.78
N LEU A 151 -14.21 6.27 -5.08
CA LEU A 151 -14.35 4.85 -5.40
C LEU A 151 -14.07 4.54 -6.88
N TYR A 152 -14.50 5.40 -7.80
CA TYR A 152 -14.58 5.04 -9.23
C TYR A 152 -13.61 5.80 -10.13
N VAL A 153 -13.06 6.92 -9.67
CA VAL A 153 -12.02 7.67 -10.40
C VAL A 153 -10.66 7.40 -9.78
N ARG A 154 -10.55 7.57 -8.45
CA ARG A 154 -9.30 7.38 -7.70
C ARG A 154 -9.07 5.94 -7.25
N GLY A 155 -10.12 5.19 -6.91
CA GLY A 155 -9.96 3.86 -6.29
C GLY A 155 -9.44 3.91 -4.84
N ASP A 156 -9.52 5.07 -4.16
CA ASP A 156 -9.14 5.29 -2.76
C ASP A 156 -10.27 4.82 -1.81
N LEU A 157 -10.38 3.49 -1.70
CA LEU A 157 -11.32 2.85 -0.78
C LEU A 157 -11.09 3.23 0.70
N PRO A 158 -9.84 3.34 1.22
CA PRO A 158 -9.59 3.81 2.58
C PRO A 158 -10.22 5.18 2.90
N GLU A 159 -10.05 6.18 2.03
CA GLU A 159 -10.67 7.49 2.22
C GLU A 159 -12.21 7.40 2.17
N ALA A 160 -12.77 6.62 1.24
CA ALA A 160 -14.22 6.43 1.12
C ALA A 160 -14.85 5.81 2.38
N ILE A 161 -14.20 4.82 3.01
CA ILE A 161 -14.67 4.23 4.29
C ILE A 161 -14.61 5.28 5.41
N CYS A 162 -13.55 6.08 5.49
CA CYS A 162 -13.44 7.14 6.47
C CYS A 162 -14.54 8.21 6.29
N LEU A 163 -14.87 8.55 5.04
CA LEU A 163 -16.00 9.43 4.72
C LEU A 163 -17.33 8.80 5.13
N ALA A 164 -17.52 7.50 4.94
CA ALA A 164 -18.70 6.78 5.43
C ALA A 164 -18.80 6.77 6.98
N LEU A 165 -17.67 6.72 7.69
CA LEU A 165 -17.59 6.77 9.16
C LEU A 165 -17.79 8.18 9.73
N LEU A 166 -17.41 9.22 8.99
CA LEU A 166 -17.47 10.62 9.42
C LEU A 166 -18.83 11.06 9.99
N PRO A 167 -19.99 10.81 9.35
CA PRO A 167 -21.28 11.22 9.91
C PRO A 167 -21.58 10.51 11.23
N TRP A 168 -21.19 9.25 11.41
CA TRP A 168 -21.35 8.53 12.68
C TRP A 168 -20.47 9.13 13.77
N PHE A 169 -19.26 9.56 13.43
CA PHE A 169 -18.36 10.24 14.35
C PHE A 169 -18.93 11.60 14.79
N ILE A 170 -19.44 12.41 13.85
CA ILE A 170 -20.09 13.69 14.18
C ILE A 170 -21.37 13.47 15.01
N LEU A 171 -22.14 12.43 14.72
CA LEU A 171 -23.30 12.03 15.52
C LEU A 171 -22.90 11.72 16.97
N SER A 172 -21.80 10.98 17.19
CA SER A 172 -21.34 10.64 18.54
C SER A 172 -20.77 11.86 19.28
N VAL A 173 -20.06 12.76 18.57
CA VAL A 173 -19.59 14.05 19.10
C VAL A 173 -20.78 14.90 19.52
N HIS A 174 -21.82 15.04 18.68
CA HIS A 174 -23.04 15.74 19.05
C HIS A 174 -23.70 15.11 20.29
N GLY A 175 -23.82 13.78 20.34
CA GLY A 175 -24.36 13.07 21.49
C GLY A 175 -23.61 13.33 22.80
N ALA A 176 -22.30 13.64 22.74
CA ALA A 176 -21.51 14.00 23.90
C ALA A 176 -21.93 15.34 24.53
N PHE A 177 -22.52 16.26 23.76
CA PHE A 177 -23.06 17.54 24.24
C PHE A 177 -24.50 17.47 24.75
N HIS A 178 -25.25 16.42 24.40
CA HIS A 178 -26.71 16.33 24.65
C HIS A 178 -27.15 15.18 25.55
N ASP A 179 -26.22 14.56 26.28
CA ASP A 179 -26.51 13.53 27.30
C ASP A 179 -27.42 12.40 26.79
N TRP A 180 -27.25 11.97 25.54
CA TRP A 180 -28.11 10.96 24.91
C TRP A 180 -28.06 9.57 25.56
N SER A 181 -27.11 9.34 26.47
CA SER A 181 -26.91 8.09 27.19
C SER A 181 -27.14 8.30 28.69
N SER A 182 -27.82 7.34 29.32
CA SER A 182 -27.93 7.25 30.79
C SER A 182 -26.56 7.07 31.47
N SER A 183 -25.54 6.64 30.72
CA SER A 183 -24.13 6.63 31.13
C SER A 183 -23.32 7.58 30.24
N PRO A 184 -22.93 8.76 30.73
CA PRO A 184 -22.09 9.72 30.02
C PRO A 184 -20.73 9.19 29.56
N ARG A 185 -20.21 8.13 30.20
CA ARG A 185 -18.96 7.48 29.78
C ARG A 185 -19.15 6.68 28.49
N ARG A 186 -20.34 6.12 28.26
CA ARG A 186 -20.61 5.30 27.07
C ARG A 186 -20.47 6.07 25.76
N ILE A 187 -20.90 7.33 25.72
CA ILE A 187 -20.80 8.13 24.48
C ILE A 187 -19.34 8.48 24.16
N GLY A 188 -18.51 8.72 25.18
CA GLY A 188 -17.07 8.89 25.01
C GLY A 188 -16.41 7.64 24.41
N LEU A 189 -16.84 6.43 24.80
CA LEU A 189 -16.31 5.18 24.25
C LEU A 189 -16.68 5.01 22.78
N ILE A 190 -17.94 5.31 22.43
CA ILE A 190 -18.41 5.22 21.06
C ILE A 190 -17.62 6.20 20.18
N THR A 191 -17.48 7.45 20.63
CA THR A 191 -16.66 8.45 19.93
C THR A 191 -15.21 8.00 19.78
N GLY A 192 -14.61 7.44 20.84
CA GLY A 192 -13.25 6.93 20.78
C GLY A 192 -13.09 5.70 19.89
N ALA A 193 -14.05 4.78 19.87
CA ALA A 193 -14.04 3.62 18.98
C ALA A 193 -14.17 4.03 17.51
N LEU A 194 -15.04 5.00 17.19
CA LEU A 194 -15.14 5.56 15.84
C LEU A 194 -13.85 6.32 15.46
N GLY A 195 -13.25 7.06 16.40
CA GLY A 195 -11.93 7.69 16.21
C GLY A 195 -10.82 6.68 15.93
N ALA A 196 -10.80 5.56 16.67
CA ALA A 196 -9.86 4.46 16.43
C ALA A 196 -10.05 3.83 15.04
N LEU A 197 -11.30 3.60 14.62
CA LEU A 197 -11.60 3.09 13.29
C LEU A 197 -11.13 4.06 12.19
N LEU A 198 -11.35 5.36 12.36
CA LEU A 198 -10.85 6.38 11.42
C LEU A 198 -9.32 6.32 11.31
N LEU A 199 -8.60 6.26 12.44
CA LEU A 199 -7.13 6.19 12.48
C LEU A 199 -6.58 4.93 11.79
N LEU A 200 -7.21 3.78 12.00
CA LEU A 200 -6.77 2.50 11.41
C LEU A 200 -7.21 2.31 9.95
N THR A 201 -8.20 3.08 9.48
CA THR A 201 -8.73 3.00 8.12
C THR A 201 -8.01 3.98 7.19
N HIS A 202 -7.91 5.26 7.56
CA HIS A 202 -7.18 6.25 6.77
C HIS A 202 -6.75 7.42 7.67
N SER A 203 -5.47 7.42 8.08
CA SER A 203 -4.91 8.35 9.07
C SER A 203 -5.05 9.83 8.66
N LEU A 204 -4.92 10.15 7.37
CA LEU A 204 -5.11 11.51 6.87
C LEU A 204 -6.57 11.98 7.00
N SER A 205 -7.54 11.14 6.62
CA SER A 205 -8.97 11.46 6.78
C SER A 205 -9.39 11.48 8.26
N ALA A 206 -8.68 10.78 9.15
CA ALA A 206 -8.90 10.87 10.58
C ALA A 206 -8.55 12.28 11.13
N VAL A 207 -7.47 12.90 10.65
CA VAL A 207 -7.13 14.29 10.99
C VAL A 207 -8.21 15.26 10.50
N MET A 208 -8.71 15.06 9.28
CA MET A 208 -9.85 15.82 8.75
C MET A 208 -11.11 15.65 9.62
N ALA A 209 -11.43 14.42 10.04
CA ALA A 209 -12.56 14.15 10.92
C ALA A 209 -12.40 14.83 12.28
N ALA A 210 -11.19 14.87 12.84
CA ALA A 210 -10.89 15.62 14.07
C ALA A 210 -11.13 17.12 13.89
N GLY A 211 -10.71 17.71 12.76
CA GLY A 211 -11.03 19.10 12.41
C GLY A 211 -12.54 19.36 12.33
N CYS A 212 -13.30 18.45 11.72
CA CYS A 212 -14.76 18.53 11.67
C CYS A 212 -15.39 18.46 13.08
N ALA A 213 -14.88 17.60 13.95
CA ALA A 213 -15.32 17.51 15.34
C ALA A 213 -15.01 18.78 16.14
N ILE A 214 -13.89 19.47 15.86
CA ILE A 214 -13.55 20.77 16.46
C ILE A 214 -14.55 21.82 16.01
N ILE A 215 -14.78 21.97 14.70
CA ILE A 215 -15.77 22.92 14.14
C ILE A 215 -17.14 22.68 14.78
N TRP A 216 -17.58 21.43 14.78
CA TRP A 216 -18.86 21.04 15.37
C TRP A 216 -18.94 21.36 16.86
N SER A 217 -17.88 21.04 17.63
CA SER A 217 -17.83 21.29 19.07
C SER A 217 -17.86 22.77 19.43
N ILE A 218 -17.19 23.63 18.65
CA ILE A 218 -17.23 25.10 18.83
C ILE A 218 -18.66 25.61 18.65
N CYS A 219 -19.34 25.19 17.58
CA CYS A 219 -20.74 25.55 17.33
C CYS A 219 -21.66 25.04 18.45
N GLN A 220 -21.48 23.81 18.93
CA GLN A 220 -22.26 23.30 20.06
C GLN A 220 -22.02 24.10 21.35
N PHE A 221 -20.77 24.50 21.62
CA PHE A 221 -20.40 25.26 22.82
C PHE A 221 -21.11 26.62 22.88
N ALA A 222 -21.22 27.32 21.73
CA ALA A 222 -21.89 28.61 21.63
C ALA A 222 -23.36 28.59 22.10
N PHE A 223 -24.03 27.43 22.05
CA PHE A 223 -25.46 27.28 22.37
C PHE A 223 -25.76 26.35 23.56
N ALA A 224 -24.77 25.74 24.22
CA ALA A 224 -24.95 24.70 25.27
C ALA A 224 -24.19 24.95 26.59
N ARG A 225 -24.19 26.21 27.08
CA ARG A 225 -23.23 26.77 28.07
C ARG A 225 -22.98 25.98 29.37
N GLN A 226 -23.98 25.33 29.99
CA GLN A 226 -23.78 24.56 31.24
C GLN A 226 -23.38 23.09 31.05
N ARG A 227 -23.62 22.51 29.86
CA ARG A 227 -23.35 21.08 29.57
C ARG A 227 -22.05 20.86 28.79
N SER A 228 -21.44 21.93 28.30
CA SER A 228 -20.30 21.91 27.38
C SER A 228 -18.98 21.46 28.00
N VAL A 229 -18.68 21.80 29.25
CA VAL A 229 -17.41 21.39 29.91
C VAL A 229 -17.36 19.87 30.14
N LYS A 230 -18.48 19.27 30.57
CA LYS A 230 -18.58 17.81 30.72
C LYS A 230 -18.47 17.09 29.38
N ALA A 231 -18.98 17.71 28.31
CA ALA A 231 -18.83 17.19 26.95
C ALA A 231 -17.37 17.16 26.51
N LEU A 232 -16.61 18.23 26.74
CA LEU A 232 -15.17 18.27 26.46
C LEU A 232 -14.41 17.16 27.20
N GLY A 233 -14.74 16.93 28.48
CA GLY A 233 -14.15 15.81 29.24
C GLY A 233 -14.46 14.43 28.62
N ARG A 234 -15.67 14.24 28.07
CA ARG A 234 -16.04 12.99 27.36
C ARG A 234 -15.30 12.83 26.04
N LEU A 235 -15.13 13.93 25.30
CA LEU A 235 -14.39 13.93 24.04
C LEU A 235 -12.89 13.70 24.27
N ALA A 236 -12.30 14.36 25.26
CA ALA A 236 -10.91 14.15 25.66
C ALA A 236 -10.67 12.71 26.08
N TRP A 237 -11.56 12.15 26.90
CA TRP A 237 -11.47 10.74 27.28
C TRP A 237 -11.71 9.80 26.09
N GLY A 238 -12.62 10.12 25.18
CA GLY A 238 -12.82 9.38 23.93
C GLY A 238 -11.57 9.41 23.04
N GLY A 239 -10.90 10.56 22.92
CA GLY A 239 -9.63 10.70 22.20
C GLY A 239 -8.52 9.88 22.83
N ALA A 240 -8.38 9.93 24.16
CA ALA A 240 -7.42 9.09 24.89
C ALA A 240 -7.71 7.60 24.69
N PHE A 241 -8.99 7.20 24.69
CA PHE A 241 -9.39 5.83 24.39
C PHE A 241 -9.07 5.42 22.94
N ALA A 242 -9.30 6.31 21.97
CA ALA A 242 -8.95 6.07 20.57
C ALA A 242 -7.44 5.84 20.41
N LEU A 243 -6.63 6.78 20.91
CA LEU A 243 -5.17 6.70 20.86
C LEU A 243 -4.62 5.49 21.63
N GLY A 244 -5.23 5.16 22.77
CA GLY A 244 -4.88 3.97 23.55
C GLY A 244 -5.14 2.69 22.76
N LEU A 245 -6.31 2.56 22.14
CA LEU A 245 -6.69 1.38 21.36
C LEU A 245 -5.86 1.22 20.07
N THR A 246 -5.41 2.33 19.48
CA THR A 246 -4.60 2.33 18.26
C THR A 246 -3.11 2.45 18.52
N ALA A 247 -2.65 2.48 19.78
CA ALA A 247 -1.25 2.76 20.12
C ALA A 247 -0.26 1.79 19.45
N PHE A 248 -0.69 0.55 19.18
CA PHE A 248 0.09 -0.45 18.46
C PHE A 248 0.46 0.00 17.05
N ALA A 249 -0.40 0.76 16.38
CA ALA A 249 -0.18 1.29 15.04
C ALA A 249 0.30 2.75 15.08
N THR A 250 -0.37 3.61 15.87
CA THR A 250 -0.06 5.04 15.91
C THR A 250 1.25 5.37 16.63
N GLY A 251 1.65 4.55 17.61
CA GLY A 251 2.94 4.70 18.32
C GLY A 251 4.14 4.61 17.36
N PRO A 252 4.36 3.46 16.69
CA PRO A 252 5.45 3.32 15.73
C PRO A 252 5.28 4.24 14.52
N MET A 253 4.07 4.49 14.02
CA MET A 253 3.84 5.46 12.94
C MET A 253 4.43 6.84 13.27
N LEU A 254 4.32 7.31 14.52
CA LEU A 254 4.81 8.62 14.94
C LEU A 254 6.28 8.61 15.36
N LEU A 255 6.70 7.59 16.13
CA LEU A 255 8.03 7.55 16.74
C LEU A 255 9.09 6.89 15.87
N GLU A 256 8.71 6.10 14.87
CA GLU A 256 9.61 5.51 13.87
C GLU A 256 9.48 6.21 12.50
N ARG A 257 8.87 7.41 12.44
CA ARG A 257 8.66 8.15 11.19
C ARG A 257 9.97 8.49 10.47
N ASP A 258 11.04 8.74 11.23
CA ASP A 258 12.34 9.14 10.70
C ASP A 258 13.10 7.95 10.09
N ALA A 259 12.60 6.73 10.24
CA ALA A 259 13.13 5.54 9.57
C ALA A 259 12.69 5.42 8.11
N VAL A 260 11.69 6.20 7.71
CA VAL A 260 11.13 6.24 6.36
C VAL A 260 11.13 7.67 5.82
N GLN A 261 10.59 7.84 4.62
CA GLN A 261 10.63 9.08 3.87
C GLN A 261 9.28 9.79 3.85
N VAL A 262 8.57 9.82 4.98
CA VAL A 262 7.22 10.42 5.09
C VAL A 262 7.18 11.91 4.73
N ASP A 263 8.33 12.59 4.75
CA ASP A 263 8.46 13.98 4.34
C ASP A 263 8.07 14.20 2.86
N VAL A 264 8.16 13.16 2.00
CA VAL A 264 7.71 13.23 0.60
C VAL A 264 6.18 13.32 0.47
N ILE A 265 5.43 12.96 1.52
CA ILE A 265 3.96 13.10 1.56
C ILE A 265 3.56 14.57 1.61
N LYS A 266 4.39 15.41 2.24
CA LYS A 266 4.09 16.81 2.46
C LYS A 266 4.02 17.52 1.11
N PHE A 267 2.81 17.83 0.68
CA PHE A 267 2.60 18.46 -0.62
C PHE A 267 3.27 19.84 -0.62
N PRO A 268 4.08 20.17 -1.65
CA PRO A 268 4.74 21.47 -1.72
C PRO A 268 3.73 22.60 -1.58
N ILE A 269 4.07 23.63 -0.79
CA ILE A 269 3.14 24.71 -0.52
C ILE A 269 2.77 25.45 -1.81
N GLU A 270 3.71 25.59 -2.74
CA GLU A 270 3.50 26.14 -4.06
C GLU A 270 2.44 25.34 -4.83
N GLY A 271 2.51 23.99 -4.74
CA GLY A 271 1.52 23.09 -5.32
C GLY A 271 0.14 23.27 -4.69
N ILE A 272 0.05 23.38 -3.36
CA ILE A 272 -1.22 23.65 -2.66
C ILE A 272 -1.80 24.97 -3.15
N LEU A 273 -1.02 26.05 -3.12
CA LEU A 273 -1.47 27.40 -3.50
C LEU A 273 -1.92 27.46 -4.97
N GLN A 274 -1.27 26.71 -5.87
CA GLN A 274 -1.69 26.57 -7.26
C GLN A 274 -3.02 25.85 -7.43
N THR A 275 -3.41 24.98 -6.49
CA THR A 275 -4.71 24.27 -6.53
C THR A 275 -5.85 25.04 -5.88
N LEU A 276 -5.58 26.15 -5.19
CA LEU A 276 -6.63 26.98 -4.59
C LEU A 276 -7.42 27.72 -5.66
N SER A 277 -8.74 27.71 -5.52
CA SER A 277 -9.66 28.35 -6.47
C SER A 277 -10.00 29.79 -6.07
N ALA A 278 -10.22 30.68 -7.03
CA ALA A 278 -10.85 31.97 -6.77
C ALA A 278 -12.33 31.74 -6.38
N PRO A 279 -12.85 32.35 -5.30
CA PRO A 279 -14.18 32.05 -4.80
C PRO A 279 -15.31 32.24 -5.81
N PHE A 280 -15.25 33.31 -6.62
CA PHE A 280 -16.31 33.66 -7.58
C PHE A 280 -15.86 33.67 -9.05
N GLY A 281 -14.61 33.25 -9.33
CA GLY A 281 -14.07 33.21 -10.69
C GLY A 281 -13.95 34.60 -11.33
N VAL A 282 -12.92 35.35 -10.94
CA VAL A 282 -12.21 36.37 -11.74
C VAL A 282 -10.79 36.48 -11.16
N GLY A 283 -9.74 36.35 -11.99
CA GLY A 283 -8.35 36.66 -11.65
C GLY A 283 -7.68 35.85 -10.53
N SER A 284 -6.99 34.76 -10.87
CA SER A 284 -5.92 34.21 -10.00
C SER A 284 -4.56 34.71 -10.50
N PRO A 285 -3.70 35.33 -9.66
CA PRO A 285 -2.35 35.77 -10.08
C PRO A 285 -1.38 34.61 -10.34
N ILE A 286 -1.75 33.38 -9.95
CA ILE A 286 -0.88 32.20 -10.01
C ILE A 286 -1.41 31.31 -11.13
N SER A 287 -1.15 31.70 -12.37
CA SER A 287 -1.49 30.96 -13.57
C SER A 287 -0.50 29.81 -13.77
N ARG A 288 -0.95 28.57 -13.59
CA ARG A 288 -0.64 27.59 -14.64
C ARG A 288 -1.42 28.04 -15.87
N PRO A 289 -0.87 28.00 -17.09
CA PRO A 289 -1.71 27.91 -18.26
C PRO A 289 -2.49 26.60 -18.10
N SER A 290 -3.74 26.72 -17.67
CA SER A 290 -4.67 25.60 -17.71
C SER A 290 -4.68 25.13 -19.17
N ARG A 291 -4.24 23.89 -19.43
CA ARG A 291 -4.38 23.26 -20.75
C ARG A 291 -5.84 22.87 -21.06
N SER A 292 -6.80 23.30 -20.22
CA SER A 292 -8.21 23.17 -20.51
C SER A 292 -8.53 23.93 -21.80
N PRO A 293 -9.14 23.27 -22.82
CA PRO A 293 -9.54 23.89 -24.08
C PRO A 293 -10.50 25.08 -23.94
N TYR A 294 -11.03 25.33 -22.73
CA TYR A 294 -12.12 26.28 -22.48
C TYR A 294 -11.68 27.59 -21.84
N GLY A 295 -10.41 27.78 -21.48
CA GLY A 295 -9.90 29.08 -20.99
C GLY A 295 -10.56 29.62 -19.71
N GLU A 296 -11.33 28.83 -18.96
CA GLU A 296 -12.16 29.32 -17.86
C GLU A 296 -11.40 29.45 -16.52
N GLU A 297 -11.60 30.59 -15.89
CA GLU A 297 -11.03 31.00 -14.61
C GLU A 297 -11.39 30.03 -13.47
N LEU A 298 -10.45 29.86 -12.53
CA LEU A 298 -10.47 28.93 -11.39
C LEU A 298 -11.58 29.24 -10.37
N SER A 299 -12.87 29.25 -10.72
CA SER A 299 -13.96 29.41 -9.74
C SER A 299 -13.96 28.26 -8.73
N ALA A 300 -14.36 28.50 -7.48
CA ALA A 300 -14.47 27.48 -6.43
C ALA A 300 -15.73 26.59 -6.57
N VAL A 301 -16.48 26.77 -7.66
CA VAL A 301 -17.67 26.00 -8.04
C VAL A 301 -17.55 25.70 -9.54
N ASP A 302 -17.91 24.49 -9.95
CA ASP A 302 -18.15 24.22 -11.37
C ASP A 302 -19.60 24.57 -11.72
N TRP A 303 -19.78 25.61 -12.53
CA TRP A 303 -21.09 26.15 -12.89
C TRP A 303 -21.80 25.35 -14.00
N GLN A 304 -21.21 24.29 -14.52
CA GLN A 304 -21.87 23.43 -15.49
C GLN A 304 -22.87 22.46 -14.85
N PHE A 305 -23.91 22.13 -15.62
CA PHE A 305 -24.88 21.11 -15.21
C PHE A 305 -24.22 19.73 -15.17
N ALA A 306 -23.49 19.35 -16.22
CA ALA A 306 -22.60 18.20 -16.22
C ALA A 306 -21.35 18.55 -15.42
N PHE A 307 -21.09 17.87 -14.31
CA PHE A 307 -19.91 18.14 -13.50
C PHE A 307 -18.63 17.77 -14.27
N ARG A 308 -17.72 18.72 -14.44
CA ARG A 308 -16.45 18.53 -15.12
C ARG A 308 -15.40 18.03 -14.14
N TYR A 309 -15.03 16.76 -14.31
CA TYR A 309 -13.96 16.20 -13.50
C TYR A 309 -12.62 16.79 -13.93
N PRO A 310 -11.74 17.10 -12.97
CA PRO A 310 -10.48 17.73 -13.24
C PRO A 310 -9.41 16.81 -13.84
N TRP A 311 -9.74 15.54 -14.09
CA TRP A 311 -8.87 14.52 -14.70
C TRP A 311 -9.57 13.89 -15.92
N GLY A 312 -10.29 14.73 -16.67
CA GLY A 312 -11.01 14.34 -17.88
C GLY A 312 -10.06 14.08 -19.07
N PRO A 313 -10.48 14.39 -20.32
CA PRO A 313 -9.62 14.23 -21.50
C PRO A 313 -8.23 14.87 -21.34
N PRO A 314 -7.18 14.34 -22.02
CA PRO A 314 -5.81 14.86 -21.92
C PRO A 314 -5.76 16.39 -22.04
N GLY A 315 -5.25 17.06 -21.01
CA GLY A 315 -5.17 18.53 -20.92
C GLY A 315 -6.12 19.17 -19.89
N TRP A 316 -7.06 18.43 -19.32
CA TRP A 316 -7.88 18.89 -18.21
C TRP A 316 -7.16 18.57 -16.90
N ASP A 317 -6.57 19.60 -16.26
CA ASP A 317 -5.94 19.48 -14.94
C ASP A 317 -6.50 20.56 -13.99
N GLY A 318 -7.08 20.16 -12.85
CA GLY A 318 -7.60 21.09 -11.84
C GLY A 318 -7.90 20.46 -10.47
N PRO A 319 -8.37 21.23 -9.48
CA PRO A 319 -8.90 20.66 -8.23
C PRO A 319 -10.34 20.15 -8.43
N VAL A 320 -10.74 19.10 -7.70
CA VAL A 320 -12.17 18.72 -7.61
C VAL A 320 -12.93 19.83 -6.89
N LYS A 321 -14.17 20.11 -7.31
CA LYS A 321 -14.99 21.21 -6.78
C LYS A 321 -16.43 20.75 -6.55
N PRO A 322 -17.27 21.54 -5.87
CA PRO A 322 -18.71 21.35 -5.87
C PRO A 322 -19.29 21.70 -7.25
N GLY A 323 -20.28 20.94 -7.71
CA GLY A 323 -21.01 21.23 -8.95
C GLY A 323 -22.17 22.22 -8.77
N ALA A 324 -22.60 22.86 -9.86
CA ALA A 324 -23.67 23.86 -9.88
C ALA A 324 -24.97 23.34 -9.25
N VAL A 325 -25.31 22.09 -9.54
CA VAL A 325 -26.50 21.43 -9.00
C VAL A 325 -26.41 21.29 -7.48
N GLN A 326 -25.23 20.95 -6.95
CA GLN A 326 -25.01 20.85 -5.50
C GLN A 326 -25.14 22.21 -4.82
N ILE A 327 -24.61 23.28 -5.43
CA ILE A 327 -24.72 24.65 -4.93
C ILE A 327 -26.16 25.16 -5.00
N ALA A 328 -26.90 24.86 -6.07
CA ALA A 328 -28.32 25.20 -6.18
C ALA A 328 -29.14 24.51 -5.07
N ILE A 329 -28.87 23.23 -4.81
CA ILE A 329 -29.48 22.49 -3.69
C ILE A 329 -29.18 23.15 -2.34
N LEU A 330 -27.91 23.51 -2.09
CA LEU A 330 -27.50 24.23 -0.88
C LEU A 330 -28.23 25.57 -0.74
N ALA A 331 -28.31 26.37 -1.81
CA ALA A 331 -28.96 27.67 -1.81
C ALA A 331 -30.46 27.54 -1.52
N MET A 332 -31.16 26.63 -2.21
CA MET A 332 -32.59 26.35 -1.97
C MET A 332 -32.84 25.86 -0.54
N ALA A 333 -32.03 24.94 -0.03
CA ALA A 333 -32.17 24.44 1.34
C ALA A 333 -31.92 25.56 2.37
N SER A 334 -30.91 26.40 2.14
CA SER A 334 -30.60 27.56 3.00
C SER A 334 -31.74 28.57 3.01
N LEU A 335 -32.31 28.90 1.83
CA LEU A 335 -33.50 29.75 1.72
C LEU A 335 -34.70 29.13 2.45
N GLY A 336 -34.90 27.81 2.35
CA GLY A 336 -35.93 27.10 3.11
C GLY A 336 -35.77 27.25 4.63
N VAL A 337 -34.54 27.12 5.13
CA VAL A 337 -34.22 27.34 6.56
C VAL A 337 -34.47 28.78 6.97
N VAL A 338 -34.08 29.77 6.15
CA VAL A 338 -34.32 31.19 6.40
C VAL A 338 -35.80 31.52 6.40
N ALA A 339 -36.55 31.05 5.39
CA ALA A 339 -38.00 31.25 5.30
C ALA A 339 -38.72 30.67 6.52
N TRP A 340 -38.32 29.48 6.97
CA TRP A 340 -38.83 28.88 8.21
C TRP A 340 -38.55 29.75 9.44
N ARG A 341 -37.33 30.29 9.58
CA ARG A 341 -36.95 31.21 10.67
C ARG A 341 -37.75 32.51 10.64
N VAL A 342 -37.87 33.15 9.49
CA VAL A 342 -38.59 34.42 9.30
C VAL A 342 -40.08 34.22 9.55
N GLY A 343 -40.68 33.16 9.01
CA GLY A 343 -42.08 32.82 9.26
C GLY A 343 -42.37 32.63 10.74
N ARG A 344 -41.46 31.97 11.47
CA ARG A 344 -41.56 31.85 12.93
C ARG A 344 -41.42 33.18 13.66
N PHE A 345 -40.44 34.00 13.29
CA PHE A 345 -40.23 35.32 13.90
C PHE A 345 -41.49 36.19 13.73
N ARG A 346 -42.07 36.22 12.52
CA ARG A 346 -43.33 36.91 12.24
C ARG A 346 -44.49 36.37 13.07
N ALA A 347 -44.63 35.04 13.20
CA ALA A 347 -45.66 34.42 14.05
C ALA A 347 -45.48 34.75 15.55
N SER A 348 -44.24 34.91 16.01
CA SER A 348 -43.93 35.34 17.38
C SER A 348 -44.29 36.80 17.63
N LEU A 349 -44.19 37.67 16.61
CA LEU A 349 -44.53 39.09 16.70
C LEU A 349 -46.04 39.35 16.58
N SER A 350 -46.75 38.56 15.76
CA SER A 350 -48.16 38.81 15.45
C SER A 350 -49.14 38.30 16.51
N GLY A 351 -48.69 37.55 17.52
CA GLY A 351 -49.53 36.94 18.57
C GLY A 351 -50.59 35.94 18.09
N ARG A 352 -50.78 35.82 16.76
CA ARG A 352 -51.67 34.87 16.11
C ARG A 352 -50.87 33.67 15.68
N SER A 353 -51.14 32.48 16.25
CA SER A 353 -50.71 31.25 15.58
C SER A 353 -51.42 31.21 14.23
N PRO A 354 -50.72 31.09 13.09
CA PRO A 354 -51.38 30.90 11.80
C PRO A 354 -52.33 29.71 11.94
N ALA A 355 -53.61 29.89 11.59
CA ALA A 355 -54.61 28.84 11.70
C ALA A 355 -54.08 27.57 11.00
N GLY A 356 -53.77 26.54 11.79
CA GLY A 356 -53.29 25.24 11.29
C GLY A 356 -51.77 24.99 11.29
N LEU A 357 -50.91 25.93 11.69
CA LEU A 357 -49.45 25.70 11.77
C LEU A 357 -48.95 25.71 13.22
N VAL A 358 -49.00 24.55 13.90
CA VAL A 358 -48.32 24.36 15.18
C VAL A 358 -46.80 24.37 14.93
N LEU A 359 -46.14 25.51 15.17
CA LEU A 359 -44.69 25.63 15.02
C LEU A 359 -44.00 25.05 16.26
N PRO A 360 -43.27 23.92 16.16
CA PRO A 360 -42.64 23.27 17.30
C PRO A 360 -41.53 24.14 17.93
N PRO A 361 -41.22 24.01 19.23
CA PRO A 361 -40.15 24.77 19.89
C PRO A 361 -38.77 24.52 19.24
N VAL A 362 -37.97 25.59 19.05
CA VAL A 362 -36.56 25.47 18.63
C VAL A 362 -35.71 25.33 19.88
N PHE A 363 -35.03 24.20 20.01
CA PHE A 363 -34.11 23.98 21.12
C PHE A 363 -32.72 24.54 20.78
N PRO A 364 -31.95 25.05 21.77
CA PRO A 364 -30.57 25.49 21.56
C PRO A 364 -29.67 24.41 20.92
N SER A 365 -29.98 23.13 21.14
CA SER A 365 -29.32 22.00 20.48
C SER A 365 -29.46 22.00 18.96
N GLU A 366 -30.63 22.41 18.44
CA GLU A 366 -30.90 22.50 17.00
C GLU A 366 -30.16 23.67 16.37
N LEU A 367 -30.00 24.77 17.10
CA LEU A 367 -29.19 25.92 16.69
C LEU A 367 -27.72 25.54 16.60
N GLY A 368 -27.19 24.82 17.59
CA GLY A 368 -25.84 24.26 17.55
C GLY A 368 -25.62 23.35 16.34
N ALA A 369 -26.55 22.42 16.06
CA ALA A 369 -26.42 21.52 14.91
C ALA A 369 -26.51 22.25 13.57
N LEU A 370 -27.40 23.24 13.46
CA LEU A 370 -27.55 24.04 12.25
C LEU A 370 -26.29 24.88 11.98
N THR A 371 -25.81 25.60 12.99
CA THR A 371 -24.58 26.39 12.90
C THR A 371 -23.35 25.51 12.65
N GLY A 372 -23.29 24.32 13.25
CA GLY A 372 -22.25 23.34 12.96
C GLY A 372 -22.29 22.87 11.50
N SER A 373 -23.49 22.63 10.95
CA SER A 373 -23.66 22.22 9.55
C SER A 373 -23.19 23.33 8.58
N PHE A 374 -23.58 24.58 8.83
CA PHE A 374 -23.09 25.73 8.06
C PHE A 374 -21.59 25.98 8.27
N GLY A 375 -21.07 25.77 9.48
CA GLY A 375 -19.65 25.90 9.79
C GLY A 375 -18.80 24.88 9.03
N LEU A 376 -19.26 23.63 8.93
CA LEU A 376 -18.62 22.62 8.08
C LEU A 376 -18.57 23.08 6.63
N VAL A 377 -19.71 23.48 6.04
CA VAL A 377 -19.77 23.98 4.65
C VAL A 377 -18.84 25.18 4.45
N ALA A 378 -18.95 26.21 5.28
CA ALA A 378 -18.24 27.46 5.11
C ALA A 378 -16.72 27.30 5.25
N ILE A 379 -16.25 26.60 6.29
CA ILE A 379 -14.82 26.46 6.57
C ILE A 379 -14.16 25.55 5.54
N THR A 380 -14.78 24.41 5.22
CA THR A 380 -14.21 23.45 4.25
C THR A 380 -14.17 24.01 2.84
N TRP A 381 -15.19 24.78 2.45
CA TRP A 381 -15.17 25.53 1.19
C TRP A 381 -14.12 26.64 1.21
N PHE A 382 -14.06 27.46 2.27
CA PHE A 382 -13.09 28.54 2.40
C PHE A 382 -11.64 28.04 2.23
N LEU A 383 -11.30 26.91 2.87
CA LEU A 383 -9.97 26.29 2.80
C LEU A 383 -9.59 25.77 1.40
N ASN A 384 -10.55 25.70 0.47
CA ASN A 384 -10.29 25.40 -0.94
C ASN A 384 -10.12 26.66 -1.81
N THR A 385 -10.29 27.85 -1.23
CA THR A 385 -10.19 29.11 -1.97
C THR A 385 -8.88 29.84 -1.70
N ASN A 386 -8.46 30.69 -2.64
CA ASN A 386 -7.26 31.53 -2.49
C ASN A 386 -7.36 32.53 -1.31
N TRP A 387 -8.56 32.80 -0.77
CA TRP A 387 -8.73 33.55 0.47
C TRP A 387 -8.11 32.86 1.69
N SER A 388 -7.90 31.54 1.62
CA SER A 388 -7.26 30.76 2.70
C SER A 388 -5.73 30.70 2.59
N THR A 389 -5.11 31.40 1.63
CA THR A 389 -3.65 31.38 1.39
C THR A 389 -2.83 31.58 2.66
N THR A 390 -3.17 32.60 3.46
CA THR A 390 -2.47 32.87 4.73
C THR A 390 -2.57 31.69 5.71
N VAL A 391 -3.72 30.99 5.76
CA VAL A 391 -3.91 29.83 6.63
C VAL A 391 -2.99 28.68 6.22
N TRP A 392 -2.88 28.38 4.93
CA TRP A 392 -2.00 27.35 4.39
C TRP A 392 -0.51 27.68 4.58
N LEU A 393 -0.16 28.96 4.50
CA LEU A 393 1.20 29.44 4.79
C LEU A 393 1.54 29.32 6.29
N SER A 394 0.59 29.62 7.17
CA SER A 394 0.81 29.66 8.62
C SER A 394 0.72 28.31 9.34
N ILE A 395 0.00 27.33 8.79
CA ILE A 395 -0.25 26.04 9.47
C ILE A 395 0.37 24.89 8.66
N ASP A 396 1.61 24.54 9.01
CA ASP A 396 2.37 23.49 8.33
C ASP A 396 1.67 22.11 8.38
N ALA A 397 0.95 21.83 9.47
CA ALA A 397 0.20 20.60 9.64
C ALA A 397 -0.88 20.39 8.58
N LEU A 398 -1.46 21.46 8.01
CA LEU A 398 -2.47 21.33 6.95
C LEU A 398 -1.89 20.74 5.66
N ARG A 399 -0.58 20.91 5.42
CA ARG A 399 0.09 20.39 4.21
C ARG A 399 0.07 18.86 4.12
N TRP A 400 -0.13 18.17 5.25
CA TRP A 400 -0.32 16.73 5.31
C TRP A 400 -1.67 16.27 4.76
N LEU A 401 -2.63 17.18 4.57
CA LEU A 401 -3.88 16.87 3.87
C LEU A 401 -3.63 16.53 2.38
N GLN A 402 -2.46 16.88 1.85
CA GLN A 402 -2.03 16.79 0.45
C GLN A 402 -2.86 17.69 -0.48
N PHE A 403 -4.18 17.45 -0.55
CA PHE A 403 -5.10 18.14 -1.43
C PHE A 403 -6.20 18.84 -0.61
N PRO A 404 -6.39 20.16 -0.78
CA PRO A 404 -7.52 20.89 -0.18
C PRO A 404 -8.88 20.27 -0.54
N SER A 405 -8.98 19.64 -1.72
CA SER A 405 -10.20 19.02 -2.23
C SER A 405 -10.73 17.89 -1.35
N ARG A 406 -9.91 17.28 -0.49
CA ARG A 406 -10.37 16.32 0.55
C ARG A 406 -11.46 16.90 1.44
N LEU A 407 -11.42 18.21 1.69
CA LEU A 407 -12.41 18.91 2.50
C LEU A 407 -13.79 18.97 1.84
N TYR A 408 -13.91 18.66 0.54
CA TYR A 408 -15.22 18.52 -0.11
C TYR A 408 -16.02 17.29 0.35
N GLY A 409 -15.36 16.32 0.98
CA GLY A 409 -16.02 15.24 1.71
C GLY A 409 -16.92 15.77 2.84
N PRO A 410 -16.33 16.38 3.88
CA PRO A 410 -17.09 17.05 4.94
C PRO A 410 -17.99 18.19 4.48
N PHE A 411 -17.60 18.96 3.46
CA PHE A 411 -18.47 19.97 2.83
C PHE A 411 -19.80 19.34 2.40
N SER A 412 -19.73 18.24 1.64
CA SER A 412 -20.91 17.56 1.09
C SER A 412 -21.79 16.97 2.18
N MET A 413 -21.18 16.49 3.28
CA MET A 413 -21.92 16.07 4.46
C MET A 413 -22.67 17.25 5.09
N GLY A 414 -22.02 18.42 5.23
CA GLY A 414 -22.65 19.65 5.72
C GLY A 414 -23.82 20.11 4.84
N VAL A 415 -23.68 20.06 3.51
CA VAL A 415 -24.78 20.32 2.57
C VAL A 415 -25.94 19.35 2.79
N GLY A 416 -25.65 18.05 2.90
CA GLY A 416 -26.67 17.03 3.21
C GLY A 416 -27.41 17.32 4.51
N LEU A 417 -26.71 17.72 5.57
CA LEU A 417 -27.33 18.09 6.86
C LEU A 417 -28.25 19.32 6.73
N ILE A 418 -27.85 20.35 5.96
CA ILE A 418 -28.67 21.54 5.71
C ILE A 418 -29.93 21.18 4.92
N VAL A 419 -29.81 20.33 3.89
CA VAL A 419 -30.95 19.77 3.15
C VAL A 419 -31.89 19.01 4.09
N GLY A 420 -31.34 18.11 4.91
CA GLY A 420 -32.12 17.36 5.90
C GLY A 420 -32.86 18.28 6.88
N CYS A 421 -32.20 19.34 7.37
CA CYS A 421 -32.84 20.36 8.19
C CYS A 421 -33.98 21.04 7.45
N ALA A 422 -33.75 21.57 6.25
CA ALA A 422 -34.76 22.26 5.45
C ALA A 422 -36.00 21.38 5.20
N VAL A 423 -35.80 20.13 4.78
CA VAL A 423 -36.89 19.16 4.54
C VAL A 423 -37.61 18.80 5.83
N SER A 424 -36.89 18.63 6.95
CA SER A 424 -37.50 18.32 8.26
C SER A 424 -38.42 19.44 8.77
N ARG A 425 -38.29 20.65 8.22
CA ARG A 425 -39.06 21.85 8.60
C ARG A 425 -40.05 22.31 7.52
N ALA A 426 -40.12 21.60 6.39
CA ALA A 426 -41.07 21.90 5.33
C ALA A 426 -42.51 21.59 5.80
N PRO A 427 -43.50 22.42 5.43
CA PRO A 427 -44.89 22.16 5.76
C PRO A 427 -45.40 20.88 5.07
N THR A 428 -46.12 20.05 5.81
CA THR A 428 -46.54 18.68 5.45
C THR A 428 -47.44 18.58 4.21
N GLN A 429 -47.99 19.70 3.72
CA GLN A 429 -48.92 19.76 2.58
C GLN A 429 -48.23 19.80 1.20
N LEU A 430 -46.91 19.98 1.12
CA LEU A 430 -46.21 19.96 -0.17
C LEU A 430 -45.89 18.51 -0.60
N ILE A 431 -46.80 17.83 -1.28
CA ILE A 431 -46.45 16.72 -2.20
C ILE A 431 -45.36 17.17 -3.20
N LEU A 432 -45.38 18.45 -3.56
CA LEU A 432 -44.35 19.16 -4.32
C LEU A 432 -42.94 19.09 -3.69
N SER A 433 -42.80 18.91 -2.38
CA SER A 433 -41.49 18.81 -1.71
C SER A 433 -40.86 17.43 -1.92
N ALA A 434 -41.63 16.35 -1.96
CA ALA A 434 -41.11 15.02 -2.27
C ALA A 434 -40.69 14.91 -3.75
N VAL A 435 -41.51 15.43 -4.66
CA VAL A 435 -41.19 15.50 -6.10
C VAL A 435 -39.97 16.37 -6.35
N GLY A 436 -39.89 17.55 -5.73
CA GLY A 436 -38.72 18.44 -5.84
C GLY A 436 -37.44 17.81 -5.29
N LEU A 437 -37.52 17.00 -4.23
CA LEU A 437 -36.36 16.26 -3.70
C LEU A 437 -35.91 15.12 -4.61
N VAL A 438 -36.86 14.41 -5.23
CA VAL A 438 -36.54 13.39 -6.23
C VAL A 438 -35.88 14.04 -7.44
N ILE A 439 -36.42 15.15 -7.96
CA ILE A 439 -35.83 15.89 -9.06
C ILE A 439 -34.42 16.37 -8.68
N ALA A 440 -34.25 17.02 -7.53
CA ALA A 440 -32.95 17.49 -7.07
C ALA A 440 -31.92 16.35 -6.92
N GLY A 441 -32.33 15.23 -6.32
CA GLY A 441 -31.50 14.04 -6.19
C GLY A 441 -31.11 13.44 -7.54
N CYS A 442 -32.08 13.25 -8.43
CA CYS A 442 -31.84 12.76 -9.79
C CYS A 442 -30.96 13.71 -10.61
N SER A 443 -31.17 15.02 -10.51
CA SER A 443 -30.31 16.02 -11.17
C SER A 443 -28.88 15.98 -10.63
N LEU A 444 -28.69 15.80 -9.32
CA LEU A 444 -27.35 15.71 -8.73
C LEU A 444 -26.64 14.41 -9.17
N ILE A 445 -27.35 13.28 -9.19
CA ILE A 445 -26.83 12.01 -9.70
C ILE A 445 -26.47 12.15 -11.18
N ALA A 446 -27.39 12.67 -12.00
CA ALA A 446 -27.17 12.85 -13.44
C ALA A 446 -25.98 13.78 -13.70
N SER A 447 -25.92 14.93 -13.02
CA SER A 447 -24.81 15.87 -13.07
C SER A 447 -23.46 15.22 -12.75
N THR A 448 -23.43 14.43 -11.67
CA THR A 448 -22.19 13.83 -11.15
C THR A 448 -21.72 12.64 -11.98
N LEU A 449 -22.64 11.78 -12.44
CA LEU A 449 -22.30 10.58 -13.20
C LEU A 449 -22.03 10.88 -14.68
N TYR A 450 -22.71 11.89 -15.27
CA TYR A 450 -22.58 12.21 -16.69
C TYR A 450 -21.15 12.60 -17.08
N GLY A 451 -20.47 13.39 -16.24
CA GLY A 451 -19.11 13.85 -16.52
C GLY A 451 -18.00 12.96 -15.97
N ALA A 452 -18.34 11.85 -15.30
CA ALA A 452 -17.35 11.02 -14.60
C ALA A 452 -16.43 10.28 -15.58
N PRO A 453 -15.09 10.45 -15.47
CA PRO A 453 -14.12 9.81 -16.34
C PRO A 453 -13.89 8.38 -15.84
N PHE A 454 -14.90 7.53 -15.92
CA PHE A 454 -14.75 6.14 -15.51
C PHE A 454 -13.74 5.47 -16.43
N PRO A 455 -12.68 4.82 -15.90
CA PRO A 455 -11.85 3.94 -16.70
C PRO A 455 -12.73 2.77 -17.12
N TYR A 456 -13.15 2.73 -18.38
CA TYR A 456 -14.03 1.68 -18.87
C TYR A 456 -13.30 0.34 -18.87
N PRO A 457 -14.02 -0.77 -18.63
CA PRO A 457 -13.40 -2.09 -18.60
C PRO A 457 -12.79 -2.41 -19.96
N GLY A 458 -11.46 -2.45 -20.02
CA GLY A 458 -10.73 -3.10 -21.10
C GLY A 458 -10.81 -4.63 -20.98
N ALA A 459 -10.18 -5.36 -21.92
CA ALA A 459 -10.01 -6.82 -21.82
C ALA A 459 -8.97 -7.22 -20.74
N THR A 460 -8.91 -6.48 -19.63
CA THR A 460 -7.93 -6.64 -18.55
C THR A 460 -8.46 -7.59 -17.49
N SER A 461 -7.62 -8.53 -17.07
CA SER A 461 -7.97 -9.48 -16.01
C SER A 461 -8.17 -8.76 -14.67
N GLN A 462 -9.24 -9.07 -13.95
CA GLN A 462 -9.45 -8.62 -12.57
C GLN A 462 -8.70 -9.47 -11.52
N ALA A 463 -7.90 -10.44 -11.97
CA ALA A 463 -7.16 -11.32 -11.08
C ALA A 463 -6.02 -10.57 -10.38
N VAL A 464 -6.16 -10.37 -9.06
CA VAL A 464 -5.09 -9.85 -8.20
C VAL A 464 -4.22 -11.02 -7.77
N SER A 465 -2.99 -11.07 -8.26
CA SER A 465 -2.08 -12.20 -8.09
C SER A 465 -0.61 -11.76 -8.00
N ARG A 466 0.28 -12.71 -7.64
CA ARG A 466 1.73 -12.48 -7.60
C ARG A 466 2.29 -12.04 -8.96
N SER A 467 1.82 -12.63 -10.06
CA SER A 467 2.27 -12.23 -11.40
C SER A 467 1.85 -10.80 -11.73
N SER A 468 0.59 -10.44 -11.48
CA SER A 468 0.13 -9.06 -11.71
C SER A 468 0.88 -8.03 -10.86
N LEU A 469 1.36 -8.40 -9.66
CA LEU A 469 2.22 -7.55 -8.84
C LEU A 469 3.58 -7.33 -9.51
N VAL A 470 4.23 -8.40 -9.98
CA VAL A 470 5.52 -8.33 -10.68
C VAL A 470 5.39 -7.50 -11.96
N ASP A 471 4.36 -7.77 -12.78
CA ASP A 471 4.08 -7.01 -14.00
C ASP A 471 3.95 -5.50 -13.68
N ALA A 472 3.26 -5.17 -12.59
CA ALA A 472 3.08 -3.81 -12.12
C ALA A 472 4.37 -3.15 -11.60
N GLU A 473 5.25 -3.91 -10.93
CA GLU A 473 6.57 -3.43 -10.47
C GLU A 473 7.53 -3.14 -11.64
N TYR A 474 7.48 -3.94 -12.71
CA TYR A 474 8.37 -3.79 -13.87
C TYR A 474 7.79 -2.94 -15.02
N ALA A 475 6.49 -2.64 -15.01
CA ALA A 475 5.86 -1.82 -16.05
C ALA A 475 6.42 -0.39 -16.16
N ARG A 476 6.94 0.19 -15.07
CA ARG A 476 7.52 1.54 -15.04
C ARG A 476 8.69 1.61 -14.06
N ASP A 477 9.79 2.22 -14.48
CA ASP A 477 10.91 2.55 -13.59
C ASP A 477 10.61 3.86 -12.85
N THR A 478 9.96 3.75 -11.70
CA THR A 478 9.60 4.90 -10.85
C THR A 478 9.95 4.61 -9.40
N TRP A 479 10.26 5.67 -8.64
CA TRP A 479 10.38 5.58 -7.19
C TRP A 479 9.05 5.05 -6.60
N ALA A 480 9.14 4.19 -5.58
CA ALA A 480 8.03 3.51 -4.88
C ALA A 480 7.51 2.24 -5.55
N GLY A 481 7.64 2.11 -6.87
CA GLY A 481 6.82 1.16 -7.63
C GLY A 481 5.33 1.40 -7.36
N ARG A 482 4.43 0.58 -7.92
CA ARG A 482 2.99 0.72 -7.64
C ARG A 482 2.59 0.32 -6.20
N VAL A 483 3.49 0.43 -5.22
CA VAL A 483 3.30 0.07 -3.80
C VAL A 483 2.67 1.23 -3.02
N THR A 484 3.12 2.46 -3.26
CA THR A 484 2.50 3.69 -2.74
C THR A 484 2.60 4.82 -3.75
N SER A 485 1.83 5.90 -3.53
CA SER A 485 1.72 7.00 -4.48
C SER A 485 3.00 7.85 -4.56
N SER A 486 3.86 7.85 -3.53
CA SER A 486 5.10 8.66 -3.51
C SER A 486 6.31 7.96 -2.87
N GLY A 487 6.20 6.69 -2.50
CA GLY A 487 7.27 5.92 -1.83
C GLY A 487 7.57 6.44 -0.43
N GLU A 488 6.58 7.01 0.22
CA GLU A 488 6.67 7.66 1.52
C GLU A 488 7.09 6.74 2.66
N PHE A 489 6.87 5.43 2.52
CA PHE A 489 7.26 4.43 3.52
C PHE A 489 8.51 3.66 3.09
N THR A 490 9.20 4.09 2.02
CA THR A 490 10.51 3.54 1.67
C THR A 490 11.48 3.85 2.81
N PRO A 491 12.25 2.86 3.30
CA PRO A 491 13.29 3.10 4.30
C PRO A 491 14.24 4.23 3.92
N ARG A 492 14.66 5.02 4.91
CA ARG A 492 15.45 6.25 4.68
C ARG A 492 16.86 6.00 4.16
N LEU A 493 17.42 4.81 4.41
CA LEU A 493 18.74 4.40 3.92
C LEU A 493 18.74 4.02 2.42
N PHE A 494 17.57 3.98 1.78
CA PHE A 494 17.45 3.88 0.33
C PHE A 494 17.19 5.26 -0.27
N ASP A 495 18.00 5.70 -1.22
CA ASP A 495 17.82 6.98 -1.92
C ASP A 495 18.29 6.85 -3.37
N VAL A 496 17.55 7.41 -4.32
CA VAL A 496 17.86 7.36 -5.77
C VAL A 496 17.52 8.67 -6.45
N ALA A 497 18.27 8.99 -7.51
CA ALA A 497 18.17 10.22 -8.30
C ALA A 497 16.74 10.64 -8.72
N ALA A 498 15.88 9.68 -9.12
CA ALA A 498 14.54 9.96 -9.63
C ALA A 498 13.57 10.58 -8.59
N LYS A 499 13.99 10.74 -7.33
CA LYS A 499 13.27 11.54 -6.32
C LYS A 499 13.14 13.02 -6.72
N GLN A 500 14.10 13.53 -7.50
CA GLN A 500 14.12 14.93 -7.94
C GLN A 500 13.37 15.06 -9.27
N ARG A 501 12.22 15.75 -9.22
CA ARG A 501 11.29 15.96 -10.33
C ARG A 501 11.92 16.75 -11.50
N ASP A 502 11.51 16.39 -12.71
CA ASP A 502 11.46 17.13 -14.00
C ASP A 502 12.72 17.79 -14.61
N ASP A 503 13.87 17.87 -13.94
CA ASP A 503 15.10 18.32 -14.60
C ASP A 503 15.83 17.14 -15.25
N ASP A 504 15.41 16.80 -16.47
CA ASP A 504 15.95 15.75 -17.36
C ASP A 504 17.44 15.94 -17.76
N THR A 505 18.15 16.88 -17.12
CA THR A 505 19.48 17.36 -17.52
C THR A 505 20.57 17.15 -16.47
N ARG A 506 20.27 16.59 -15.29
CA ARG A 506 21.34 16.23 -14.34
C ARG A 506 22.03 14.92 -14.74
N LEU A 507 23.24 15.10 -15.29
CA LEU A 507 24.31 14.12 -15.48
C LEU A 507 24.04 13.06 -16.57
N GLY A 508 25.04 12.78 -17.42
CA GLY A 508 24.93 11.98 -18.65
C GLY A 508 24.66 10.48 -18.47
N LEU A 509 23.62 10.11 -17.72
CA LEU A 509 23.15 8.75 -17.46
C LEU A 509 22.04 8.35 -18.46
N ILE A 510 22.24 8.61 -19.75
CA ILE A 510 21.30 8.19 -20.80
C ILE A 510 21.35 6.65 -20.90
N GLY A 511 20.20 5.99 -20.79
CA GLY A 511 20.11 4.53 -20.91
C GLY A 511 20.31 3.73 -19.61
N ARG A 512 20.45 4.37 -18.44
CA ARG A 512 20.47 3.70 -17.12
C ARG A 512 19.13 3.82 -16.39
N PRO A 513 18.72 2.82 -15.57
CA PRO A 513 17.58 2.98 -14.67
C PRO A 513 17.81 4.10 -13.66
N ARG A 514 16.73 4.74 -13.21
CA ARG A 514 16.78 5.88 -12.28
C ARG A 514 15.83 5.73 -11.08
N GLY A 515 14.85 4.84 -11.16
CA GLY A 515 13.90 4.54 -10.09
C GLY A 515 14.27 3.24 -9.36
N ASN A 516 13.24 2.50 -8.93
CA ASN A 516 13.44 1.25 -8.20
C ASN A 516 14.23 0.21 -8.99
N HIS A 517 14.22 0.28 -10.33
CA HIS A 517 14.90 -0.69 -11.19
C HIS A 517 16.43 -0.64 -11.06
N VAL A 518 17.00 0.39 -10.44
CA VAL A 518 18.43 0.45 -10.09
C VAL A 518 18.86 -0.76 -9.23
N LEU A 519 17.99 -1.20 -8.31
CA LEU A 519 18.25 -2.37 -7.46
C LEU A 519 18.51 -3.62 -8.29
N ASP A 520 17.53 -4.01 -9.12
CA ASP A 520 17.61 -5.24 -9.92
C ASP A 520 18.51 -5.11 -11.15
N TRP A 521 18.83 -3.89 -11.57
CA TRP A 521 19.85 -3.66 -12.57
C TRP A 521 21.24 -3.99 -12.05
N GLN A 522 21.55 -3.55 -10.83
CA GLN A 522 22.85 -3.85 -10.22
C GLN A 522 22.88 -5.25 -9.62
N TYR A 523 21.82 -5.67 -8.94
CA TYR A 523 21.66 -6.91 -8.19
C TYR A 523 20.48 -7.72 -8.74
N PRO A 524 20.61 -8.35 -9.93
CA PRO A 524 19.50 -9.03 -10.55
C PRO A 524 18.86 -10.09 -9.66
N PRO A 525 17.53 -10.33 -9.77
CA PRO A 525 16.82 -11.25 -8.88
C PRO A 525 17.43 -12.65 -8.78
N ALA A 526 18.03 -13.18 -9.87
CA ALA A 526 18.67 -14.50 -9.85
C ALA A 526 20.10 -14.52 -9.29
N SER A 527 20.70 -13.36 -9.03
CA SER A 527 21.98 -13.26 -8.33
C SER A 527 21.87 -13.55 -6.82
N TRP A 528 20.66 -13.38 -6.26
CA TRP A 528 20.34 -13.72 -4.88
C TRP A 528 20.06 -15.22 -4.75
N ILE A 529 20.91 -15.92 -4.02
CA ILE A 529 20.78 -17.36 -3.75
C ILE A 529 19.45 -17.63 -3.06
N GLY A 530 18.58 -18.39 -3.75
CA GLY A 530 17.21 -18.68 -3.31
C GLY A 530 16.37 -17.42 -3.10
N GLY A 531 16.66 -16.34 -3.85
CA GLY A 531 15.99 -15.04 -3.72
C GLY A 531 16.24 -14.31 -2.40
N THR A 532 17.24 -14.74 -1.61
CA THR A 532 17.37 -14.33 -0.20
C THR A 532 18.73 -13.72 0.15
N VAL A 533 19.84 -14.26 -0.35
CA VAL A 533 21.19 -13.93 0.15
C VAL A 533 22.21 -13.85 -0.98
N LEU A 534 23.25 -13.05 -0.81
CA LEU A 534 24.41 -13.03 -1.71
C LEU A 534 25.72 -12.81 -0.95
N VAL A 535 26.83 -13.24 -1.55
CA VAL A 535 28.17 -12.84 -1.13
C VAL A 535 28.48 -11.51 -1.80
N TYR A 536 28.53 -10.44 -1.00
CA TYR A 536 28.68 -9.06 -1.48
C TYR A 536 30.14 -8.73 -1.76
N GLN A 537 31.01 -9.06 -0.81
CA GLN A 537 32.46 -8.85 -0.87
C GLN A 537 33.19 -10.01 -0.18
N GLY A 538 34.45 -10.19 -0.54
CA GLY A 538 35.28 -11.30 -0.05
C GLY A 538 34.97 -12.63 -0.74
N GLU A 539 35.55 -13.70 -0.20
CA GLU A 539 35.40 -15.06 -0.71
C GLU A 539 34.71 -15.91 0.34
N ALA A 540 33.50 -16.36 0.01
CA ALA A 540 32.69 -17.14 0.92
C ALA A 540 31.83 -18.16 0.17
N ARG A 541 31.60 -19.30 0.82
CA ARG A 541 30.74 -20.38 0.34
C ARG A 541 29.52 -20.53 1.24
N ILE A 542 28.34 -20.43 0.67
CA ILE A 542 27.08 -20.66 1.38
C ILE A 542 26.74 -22.15 1.34
N ARG A 543 26.83 -22.83 2.49
CA ARG A 543 26.56 -24.27 2.64
C ARG A 543 25.08 -24.59 2.76
N SER A 544 24.35 -23.75 3.48
CA SER A 544 22.91 -23.92 3.69
C SER A 544 22.22 -22.57 3.74
N LEU A 545 20.94 -22.56 3.36
CA LEU A 545 20.05 -21.42 3.42
C LEU A 545 18.74 -21.87 4.02
N ARG A 546 18.34 -21.26 5.13
CA ARG A 546 17.02 -21.49 5.74
C ARG A 546 16.32 -20.15 5.88
N SER A 547 15.06 -20.08 5.46
CA SER A 547 14.31 -18.82 5.52
C SER A 547 12.84 -19.03 5.78
N ARG A 548 12.26 -18.10 6.55
CA ARG A 548 10.83 -17.91 6.80
C ARG A 548 10.39 -16.47 6.46
N GLY A 549 11.13 -15.78 5.58
CA GLY A 549 10.87 -14.38 5.19
C GLY A 549 11.37 -13.37 6.22
N LEU A 550 10.78 -13.35 7.41
CA LEU A 550 11.18 -12.45 8.51
C LEU A 550 12.39 -12.96 9.32
N ILE A 551 12.80 -14.21 9.08
CA ILE A 551 13.99 -14.81 9.68
C ILE A 551 14.72 -15.57 8.59
N ASN A 552 15.97 -15.22 8.37
CA ASN A 552 16.84 -15.77 7.34
C ASN A 552 18.15 -16.21 8.00
N GLU A 553 18.63 -17.39 7.67
CA GLU A 553 19.83 -17.98 8.25
C GLU A 553 20.64 -18.66 7.15
N VAL A 554 21.95 -18.44 7.17
CA VAL A 554 22.90 -19.13 6.31
C VAL A 554 24.03 -19.71 7.13
N GLN A 555 24.50 -20.89 6.73
CA GLN A 555 25.82 -21.37 7.13
C GLN A 555 26.81 -21.03 6.02
N VAL A 556 27.90 -20.38 6.39
CA VAL A 556 28.88 -19.86 5.45
C VAL A 556 30.28 -20.25 5.88
N ASP A 557 31.11 -20.67 4.92
CA ASP A 557 32.56 -20.74 5.09
C ASP A 557 33.19 -19.52 4.45
N VAL A 558 34.04 -18.83 5.19
CA VAL A 558 34.70 -17.61 4.76
C VAL A 558 36.19 -17.85 4.68
N GLU A 559 36.79 -17.55 3.53
CA GLU A 559 38.22 -17.69 3.26
C GLU A 559 39.04 -16.58 3.96
N THR A 560 40.36 -16.60 3.78
CA THR A 560 41.28 -15.59 4.32
C THR A 560 40.87 -14.16 3.93
N GLY A 561 40.79 -13.27 4.92
CA GLY A 561 40.44 -11.85 4.72
C GLY A 561 39.01 -11.45 5.08
N GLY A 562 38.14 -12.41 5.44
CA GLY A 562 36.74 -12.14 5.78
C GLY A 562 35.85 -11.96 4.55
N ALA A 563 34.53 -11.89 4.77
CA ALA A 563 33.54 -11.67 3.72
C ALA A 563 32.37 -10.86 4.23
N THR A 564 31.62 -10.25 3.30
CA THR A 564 30.37 -9.57 3.58
C THR A 564 29.22 -10.33 2.95
N ILE A 565 28.24 -10.69 3.77
CA ILE A 565 27.00 -11.32 3.35
C ILE A 565 25.92 -10.26 3.26
N ALA A 566 25.19 -10.21 2.13
CA ALA A 566 24.05 -9.32 1.97
C ALA A 566 22.74 -10.09 1.95
N TRP A 567 21.71 -9.46 2.49
CA TRP A 567 20.34 -9.98 2.49
C TRP A 567 19.47 -9.19 1.52
N HIS A 568 18.59 -9.91 0.82
CA HIS A 568 17.65 -9.33 -0.14
C HIS A 568 16.50 -8.62 0.59
N GLN A 569 16.82 -7.70 1.49
CA GLN A 569 15.88 -6.93 2.31
C GLN A 569 16.50 -5.56 2.63
N LEU A 570 15.72 -4.48 2.51
CA LEU A 570 16.11 -3.14 2.98
C LEU A 570 16.28 -3.14 4.50
N ASP A 571 17.20 -2.32 4.98
CA ASP A 571 17.36 -2.10 6.41
C ASP A 571 16.24 -1.19 6.95
N PHE A 572 15.70 -1.56 8.11
CA PHE A 572 14.57 -0.89 8.75
C PHE A 572 14.54 -1.26 10.24
N PRO A 573 14.09 -0.37 11.16
CA PRO A 573 14.04 -0.68 12.57
C PRO A 573 13.31 -1.99 12.87
N GLY A 574 13.99 -2.85 13.63
CA GLY A 574 13.53 -4.20 13.94
C GLY A 574 14.43 -5.29 13.36
N TRP A 575 15.15 -5.02 12.26
CA TRP A 575 16.17 -5.94 11.75
C TRP A 575 17.37 -6.04 12.69
N ARG A 576 17.88 -7.26 12.85
CA ARG A 576 19.05 -7.58 13.66
C ARG A 576 19.85 -8.67 12.95
N ALA A 577 21.17 -8.56 12.97
CA ALA A 577 22.06 -9.60 12.48
C ALA A 577 22.76 -10.28 13.64
N LEU A 578 22.99 -11.59 13.52
CA LEU A 578 23.78 -12.39 14.44
C LEU A 578 24.81 -13.20 13.66
N VAL A 579 26.03 -13.29 14.18
CA VAL A 579 27.06 -14.24 13.74
C VAL A 579 27.32 -15.17 14.91
N ASP A 580 27.07 -16.47 14.73
CA ASP A 580 27.15 -17.50 15.76
C ASP A 580 26.35 -17.17 17.03
N GLY A 581 25.19 -16.54 16.85
CA GLY A 581 24.30 -16.11 17.93
C GLY A 581 24.75 -14.85 18.68
N VAL A 582 25.87 -14.23 18.26
CA VAL A 582 26.35 -12.96 18.78
C VAL A 582 25.81 -11.82 17.90
N PRO A 583 25.13 -10.81 18.46
CA PRO A 583 24.65 -9.67 17.68
C PRO A 583 25.80 -8.90 17.02
N VAL A 584 25.64 -8.58 15.75
CA VAL A 584 26.57 -7.76 14.96
C VAL A 584 25.80 -6.60 14.30
N PRO A 585 26.45 -5.47 14.02
CA PRO A 585 25.80 -4.36 13.33
C PRO A 585 25.41 -4.76 11.89
N ILE A 586 24.25 -4.28 11.45
CA ILE A 586 23.89 -4.26 10.03
C ILE A 586 24.40 -2.95 9.45
N ARG A 587 25.11 -3.02 8.33
CA ARG A 587 25.48 -1.86 7.51
C ARG A 587 24.71 -1.88 6.19
N THR A 588 24.75 -0.79 5.43
CA THR A 588 24.16 -0.70 4.09
C THR A 588 25.23 -0.35 3.06
N PRO A 589 25.00 -0.60 1.76
CA PRO A 589 25.86 -0.07 0.71
C PRO A 589 26.03 1.44 0.84
N ALA A 590 27.24 1.93 0.59
CA ALA A 590 27.53 3.35 0.54
C ALA A 590 26.90 4.00 -0.71
N TYR A 591 26.72 5.32 -0.68
CA TYR A 591 26.30 6.08 -1.85
C TYR A 591 27.28 5.90 -3.01
N ARG A 592 26.75 5.77 -4.23
CA ARG A 592 27.50 5.59 -5.47
C ARG A 592 27.15 6.68 -6.48
N ALA A 593 28.15 7.43 -6.92
CA ALA A 593 27.96 8.60 -7.80
C ALA A 593 27.67 8.21 -9.26
N ASP A 594 28.15 7.04 -9.71
CA ASP A 594 27.89 6.47 -11.03
C ASP A 594 26.45 5.93 -11.19
N GLU A 595 25.79 5.66 -10.07
CA GLU A 595 24.39 5.23 -9.97
C GLU A 595 23.45 6.35 -9.51
N ASP A 596 24.01 7.38 -8.87
CA ASP A 596 23.29 8.40 -8.11
C ASP A 596 22.27 7.75 -7.15
N ALA A 597 22.78 6.77 -6.37
CA ALA A 597 21.96 5.90 -5.54
C ALA A 597 22.65 5.45 -4.24
N THR A 598 21.83 5.23 -3.21
CA THR A 598 22.12 4.45 -2.00
C THR A 598 21.10 3.32 -1.92
N LEU A 599 21.53 2.05 -1.97
CA LEU A 599 20.63 0.91 -2.19
C LEU A 599 19.99 0.35 -0.92
N GLY A 600 20.46 0.74 0.27
CA GLY A 600 19.79 0.49 1.55
C GLY A 600 19.57 -0.97 1.99
N PHE A 601 19.98 -1.99 1.23
CA PHE A 601 19.87 -3.40 1.63
C PHE A 601 20.91 -3.79 2.69
N GLN A 602 20.63 -4.85 3.44
CA GLN A 602 21.40 -5.22 4.63
C GLN A 602 22.71 -5.92 4.27
N LEU A 603 23.80 -5.49 4.90
CA LEU A 603 25.15 -6.07 4.81
C LEU A 603 25.63 -6.48 6.20
N VAL A 604 26.23 -7.67 6.29
CA VAL A 604 26.78 -8.25 7.52
C VAL A 604 28.20 -8.72 7.26
N ASP A 605 29.16 -8.19 7.99
CA ASP A 605 30.56 -8.62 7.88
C ASP A 605 30.80 -9.87 8.74
N VAL A 606 31.48 -10.84 8.14
CA VAL A 606 31.73 -12.17 8.71
C VAL A 606 33.24 -12.42 8.70
N PRO A 607 33.84 -12.75 9.85
CA PRO A 607 35.26 -13.06 9.91
C PRO A 607 35.59 -14.35 9.15
N GLN A 608 36.89 -14.60 8.94
CA GLN A 608 37.37 -15.86 8.37
C GLN A 608 36.97 -17.04 9.27
N GLY A 609 36.49 -18.13 8.67
CA GLY A 609 36.05 -19.33 9.38
C GLY A 609 34.67 -19.82 8.91
N SER A 610 34.13 -20.81 9.63
CA SER A 610 32.78 -21.33 9.38
C SER A 610 31.82 -20.73 10.40
N HIS A 611 30.77 -20.07 9.91
CA HIS A 611 29.88 -19.25 10.73
C HIS A 611 28.42 -19.50 10.37
N THR A 612 27.54 -19.31 11.35
CA THR A 612 26.09 -19.20 11.15
C THR A 612 25.69 -17.73 11.20
N VAL A 613 25.22 -17.20 10.08
CA VAL A 613 24.79 -15.80 9.96
C VAL A 613 23.28 -15.75 9.89
N THR A 614 22.64 -15.00 10.80
CA THR A 614 21.19 -14.88 10.89
C THR A 614 20.77 -13.43 10.76
N ALA A 615 19.82 -13.13 9.88
CA ALA A 615 19.07 -11.88 9.86
C ALA A 615 17.64 -12.12 10.35
N VAL A 616 17.23 -11.40 11.39
CA VAL A 616 15.91 -11.54 12.02
C VAL A 616 15.23 -10.19 12.13
N PHE A 617 13.97 -10.13 11.70
CA PHE A 617 13.10 -9.00 11.90
C PHE A 617 12.26 -9.20 13.16
N GLY A 618 12.35 -8.27 14.09
CA GLY A 618 11.60 -8.28 15.33
C GLY A 618 11.06 -6.92 15.75
N SER A 619 10.48 -6.90 16.93
CA SER A 619 9.85 -5.72 17.52
C SER A 619 10.90 -4.73 18.04
N THR A 620 10.56 -3.45 17.98
CA THR A 620 11.27 -2.37 18.69
C THR A 620 10.62 -2.13 20.05
N PRO A 621 11.30 -1.48 21.01
CA PRO A 621 10.69 -1.07 22.28
C PRO A 621 9.43 -0.21 22.09
N VAL A 622 9.43 0.65 21.05
CA VAL A 622 8.27 1.48 20.68
C VAL A 622 7.06 0.64 20.30
N ARG A 623 7.25 -0.40 19.48
CA ARG A 623 6.18 -1.31 19.06
C ARG A 623 5.59 -2.06 20.26
N ILE A 624 6.45 -2.65 21.11
CA ILE A 624 6.02 -3.35 22.32
C ILE A 624 5.24 -2.44 23.27
N LEU A 625 5.71 -1.20 23.47
CA LEU A 625 4.99 -0.24 24.30
C LEU A 625 3.63 0.11 23.71
N GLY A 626 3.56 0.31 22.39
CA GLY A 626 2.29 0.54 21.68
C GLY A 626 1.31 -0.64 21.82
N ASP A 627 1.81 -1.87 21.67
CA ASP A 627 1.03 -3.10 21.87
C ASP A 627 0.54 -3.22 23.31
N ALA A 628 1.40 -2.93 24.29
CA ALA A 628 1.07 -2.97 25.71
C ALA A 628 0.00 -1.93 26.10
N ILE A 629 0.09 -0.71 25.57
CA ILE A 629 -0.92 0.34 25.76
C ILE A 629 -2.25 -0.08 25.14
N SER A 630 -2.23 -0.66 23.95
CA SER A 630 -3.44 -1.14 23.25
C SER A 630 -4.11 -2.27 24.01
N PHE A 631 -3.32 -3.26 24.45
CA PHE A 631 -3.80 -4.35 25.28
C PHE A 631 -4.38 -3.87 26.61
N GLY A 632 -3.65 -3.01 27.33
CA GLY A 632 -4.11 -2.42 28.59
C GLY A 632 -5.41 -1.64 28.42
N THR A 633 -5.55 -0.87 27.33
CA THR A 633 -6.77 -0.12 26.99
C THR A 633 -7.95 -1.06 26.73
N ALA A 634 -7.74 -2.15 25.99
CA ALA A 634 -8.76 -3.14 25.69
C ALA A 634 -9.21 -3.91 26.95
N VAL A 635 -8.27 -4.33 27.80
CA VAL A 635 -8.56 -5.00 29.08
C VAL A 635 -9.33 -4.07 30.02
N ALA A 636 -8.90 -2.80 30.13
CA ALA A 636 -9.59 -1.82 30.96
C ALA A 636 -11.05 -1.63 30.51
N LEU A 637 -11.31 -1.61 29.19
CA LEU A 637 -12.67 -1.56 28.65
C LEU A 637 -13.48 -2.81 29.01
N ALA A 638 -12.94 -4.01 28.79
CA ALA A 638 -13.62 -5.26 29.08
C ALA A 638 -13.97 -5.37 30.58
N CYS A 639 -13.02 -5.03 31.46
CA CYS A 639 -13.23 -4.97 32.90
C CYS A 639 -14.30 -3.95 33.28
N ALA A 640 -14.29 -2.75 32.69
CA ALA A 640 -15.31 -1.73 32.96
C ALA A 640 -16.72 -2.21 32.57
N LEU A 641 -16.87 -2.84 31.41
CA LEU A 641 -18.15 -3.39 30.94
C LEU A 641 -18.62 -4.60 31.79
N ALA A 642 -17.69 -5.44 32.24
CA ALA A 642 -17.98 -6.56 33.15
C ALA A 642 -18.40 -6.08 34.56
N LEU A 643 -17.72 -5.08 35.11
CA LEU A 643 -18.11 -4.49 36.41
C LEU A 643 -19.48 -3.80 36.31
N GLN A 644 -19.78 -3.16 35.18
CA GLN A 644 -21.09 -2.58 34.94
C GLN A 644 -22.19 -3.66 34.88
N SER A 645 -21.94 -4.80 34.23
CA SER A 645 -22.92 -5.90 34.15
C SER A 645 -23.24 -6.53 35.50
N ARG A 646 -22.31 -6.49 36.46
CA ARG A 646 -22.54 -6.90 37.85
C ARG A 646 -23.39 -5.91 38.64
N ARG A 647 -23.24 -4.61 38.37
CA ARG A 647 -23.96 -3.54 39.08
C ARG A 647 -25.39 -3.34 38.58
N THR A 648 -25.64 -3.54 37.29
CA THR A 648 -26.98 -3.41 36.71
C THR A 648 -27.59 -4.79 36.49
N LYS A 649 -28.70 -5.13 37.15
CA LYS A 649 -29.48 -6.37 36.89
C LYS A 649 -29.96 -6.52 35.44
N ALA A 650 -29.81 -5.49 34.61
CA ALA A 650 -30.14 -5.49 33.18
C ALA A 650 -28.96 -6.01 32.34
N ARG A 651 -29.02 -7.28 31.92
CA ARG A 651 -28.16 -7.85 30.88
C ARG A 651 -28.84 -7.71 29.52
N SER A 652 -28.79 -6.52 28.91
CA SER A 652 -29.28 -6.37 27.53
C SER A 652 -28.35 -7.08 26.54
N LEU A 653 -28.90 -7.63 25.45
CA LEU A 653 -28.13 -8.27 24.38
C LEU A 653 -26.99 -7.36 23.89
N SER A 654 -27.26 -6.07 23.71
CA SER A 654 -26.27 -5.06 23.30
C SER A 654 -25.10 -4.91 24.27
N HIS A 655 -25.32 -5.06 25.58
CA HIS A 655 -24.26 -5.00 26.58
C HIS A 655 -23.40 -6.26 26.53
N LEU A 656 -24.03 -7.42 26.37
CA LEU A 656 -23.32 -8.70 26.20
C LEU A 656 -22.49 -8.72 24.91
N SER A 657 -23.03 -8.21 23.80
CA SER A 657 -22.29 -8.08 22.54
C SER A 657 -21.10 -7.12 22.67
N ALA A 658 -21.27 -5.98 23.34
CA ALA A 658 -20.18 -5.03 23.58
C ALA A 658 -19.09 -5.63 24.48
N LEU A 659 -19.48 -6.34 25.53
CA LEU A 659 -18.54 -7.06 26.39
C LEU A 659 -17.78 -8.13 25.60
N GLY A 660 -18.49 -8.98 24.84
CA GLY A 660 -17.87 -10.00 23.99
C GLY A 660 -16.90 -9.40 22.97
N ALA A 661 -17.28 -8.32 22.30
CA ALA A 661 -16.40 -7.59 21.39
C ALA A 661 -15.16 -7.05 22.11
N SER A 662 -15.31 -6.43 23.28
CA SER A 662 -14.17 -5.90 24.05
C SER A 662 -13.22 -7.01 24.52
N VAL A 663 -13.74 -8.17 24.92
CA VAL A 663 -12.93 -9.34 25.27
C VAL A 663 -12.20 -9.87 24.04
N GLY A 664 -12.88 -9.96 22.89
CA GLY A 664 -12.24 -10.34 21.62
C GLY A 664 -11.08 -9.41 21.25
N ILE A 665 -11.28 -8.09 21.37
CA ILE A 665 -10.23 -7.09 21.13
C ILE A 665 -9.06 -7.26 22.13
N ALA A 666 -9.35 -7.51 23.41
CA ALA A 666 -8.32 -7.75 24.42
C ALA A 666 -7.51 -9.02 24.12
N VAL A 667 -8.16 -10.09 23.66
CA VAL A 667 -7.48 -11.33 23.24
C VAL A 667 -6.59 -11.06 22.03
N LEU A 668 -7.08 -10.34 21.02
CA LEU A 668 -6.30 -10.02 19.82
C LEU A 668 -5.08 -9.15 20.14
N THR A 669 -5.26 -8.09 20.93
CA THR A 669 -4.15 -7.20 21.34
C THR A 669 -3.17 -7.88 22.30
N GLY A 670 -3.64 -8.78 23.17
CA GLY A 670 -2.79 -9.61 24.02
C GLY A 670 -1.99 -10.64 23.23
N GLY A 671 -2.61 -11.26 22.22
CA GLY A 671 -1.94 -12.14 21.26
C GLY A 671 -0.87 -11.39 20.47
N GLN A 672 -1.17 -10.15 20.03
CA GLN A 672 -0.20 -9.28 19.36
C GLN A 672 1.00 -8.98 20.26
N LEU A 673 0.76 -8.46 21.47
CA LEU A 673 1.83 -8.18 22.43
C LEU A 673 2.67 -9.43 22.72
N SER A 674 2.01 -10.58 22.91
CA SER A 674 2.69 -11.86 23.15
C SER A 674 3.55 -12.25 21.95
N SER A 675 3.08 -12.04 20.72
CA SER A 675 3.86 -12.33 19.51
C SER A 675 5.08 -11.42 19.36
N GLU A 676 4.97 -10.14 19.73
CA GLU A 676 6.05 -9.15 19.64
C GLU A 676 7.09 -9.40 20.74
N VAL A 677 6.66 -9.68 21.98
CA VAL A 677 7.56 -10.07 23.09
C VAL A 677 8.23 -11.42 22.81
N ALA A 678 7.46 -12.41 22.34
CA ALA A 678 8.01 -13.69 21.94
C ALA A 678 9.05 -13.49 20.83
N GLY A 679 8.76 -12.69 19.81
CA GLY A 679 9.69 -12.35 18.73
C GLY A 679 11.01 -11.74 19.20
N GLN A 680 11.02 -10.98 20.30
CA GLN A 680 12.26 -10.51 20.92
C GLN A 680 13.04 -11.58 21.69
N LEU A 681 12.33 -12.51 22.33
CA LEU A 681 12.92 -13.54 23.19
C LEU A 681 13.33 -14.79 22.40
N THR A 682 12.60 -15.13 21.34
CA THR A 682 12.96 -16.22 20.45
C THR A 682 14.17 -15.82 19.63
N ARG A 683 15.35 -16.06 20.19
CA ARG A 683 16.53 -16.51 19.43
C ARG A 683 16.30 -17.92 18.84
N ARG A 684 15.05 -18.33 18.57
CA ARG A 684 14.76 -19.62 17.93
C ARG A 684 15.14 -19.47 16.48
N LEU A 685 16.42 -19.77 16.26
CA LEU A 685 17.11 -19.99 14.99
C LEU A 685 16.19 -20.76 14.03
N VAL A 686 16.44 -20.60 12.74
CA VAL A 686 15.62 -21.17 11.65
C VAL A 686 15.78 -22.69 11.57
N GLY A 687 16.37 -23.34 12.59
CA GLY A 687 16.85 -24.72 12.61
C GLY A 687 15.83 -25.77 12.17
N ASP A 688 14.53 -25.52 12.32
CA ASP A 688 13.46 -26.43 11.87
C ASP A 688 13.01 -26.20 10.42
N ALA A 689 13.33 -25.06 9.79
CA ALA A 689 12.97 -24.85 8.38
C ALA A 689 13.90 -25.67 7.47
N PRO A 690 13.39 -26.27 6.38
CA PRO A 690 14.21 -27.08 5.49
C PRO A 690 15.32 -26.24 4.86
N ASN A 691 16.47 -26.87 4.62
CA ASN A 691 17.52 -26.27 3.81
C ASN A 691 16.99 -26.03 2.39
N ARG A 692 17.14 -24.81 1.89
CA ARG A 692 16.72 -24.41 0.55
C ARG A 692 17.78 -24.70 -0.49
N ILE A 693 19.04 -24.97 -0.12
CA ILE A 693 20.08 -25.40 -1.05
C ILE A 693 19.99 -26.92 -1.20
N ILE A 694 19.67 -27.38 -2.41
CA ILE A 694 19.59 -28.81 -2.75
C ILE A 694 20.94 -29.31 -3.27
N MET A 695 21.60 -28.51 -4.11
CA MET A 695 22.89 -28.88 -4.72
C MET A 695 23.75 -27.64 -4.95
N ASP A 696 25.00 -27.68 -4.51
CA ASP A 696 26.07 -26.75 -4.89
C ASP A 696 26.93 -27.48 -5.94
N ILE A 697 26.81 -27.09 -7.21
CA ILE A 697 27.46 -27.83 -8.30
C ILE A 697 28.97 -27.62 -8.27
N ALA A 698 29.45 -26.45 -7.85
CA ALA A 698 30.88 -26.21 -7.69
C ALA A 698 31.48 -27.15 -6.64
N GLU A 699 30.75 -27.42 -5.56
CA GLU A 699 31.15 -28.46 -4.61
C GLU A 699 31.07 -29.87 -5.20
N ALA A 700 30.01 -30.20 -5.92
CA ALA A 700 29.88 -31.53 -6.52
C ALA A 700 31.06 -31.82 -7.47
N VAL A 701 31.57 -30.80 -8.17
CA VAL A 701 32.77 -30.88 -9.02
C VAL A 701 34.01 -31.16 -8.17
N THR A 702 34.28 -30.36 -7.13
CA THR A 702 35.50 -30.51 -6.31
C THR A 702 35.51 -31.77 -5.43
N SER A 703 34.34 -32.24 -5.02
CA SER A 703 34.18 -33.45 -4.19
C SER A 703 34.10 -34.75 -5.00
N GLY A 704 34.13 -34.69 -6.33
CA GLY A 704 34.05 -35.86 -7.21
C GLY A 704 32.64 -36.48 -7.34
N GLN A 705 31.60 -35.77 -6.90
CA GLN A 705 30.20 -36.19 -7.05
C GLN A 705 29.64 -35.88 -8.45
N ALA A 706 30.24 -34.94 -9.17
CA ALA A 706 29.87 -34.61 -10.55
C ALA A 706 30.62 -35.48 -11.56
N ARG A 707 29.92 -35.91 -12.62
CA ARG A 707 30.52 -36.57 -13.78
C ARG A 707 31.02 -35.51 -14.75
N LEU A 708 32.31 -35.51 -15.04
CA LEU A 708 32.99 -34.47 -15.81
C LEU A 708 33.45 -34.98 -17.18
N SER A 709 33.53 -34.08 -18.17
CA SER A 709 34.27 -34.30 -19.42
C SER A 709 34.74 -32.96 -19.97
N SER A 710 36.01 -32.90 -20.36
CA SER A 710 36.61 -31.78 -21.09
C SER A 710 37.66 -32.31 -22.08
N PRO A 711 38.15 -31.50 -23.04
CA PRO A 711 39.22 -31.92 -23.95
C PRO A 711 40.55 -32.23 -23.24
N THR A 712 40.76 -31.69 -22.02
CA THR A 712 41.92 -32.00 -21.17
C THR A 712 41.67 -33.14 -20.17
N GLY A 713 40.54 -33.86 -20.33
CA GLY A 713 40.11 -34.92 -19.43
C GLY A 713 39.25 -34.41 -18.26
N THR A 714 39.30 -35.11 -17.13
CA THR A 714 38.50 -34.81 -15.93
C THR A 714 39.30 -34.12 -14.82
N ARG A 715 40.55 -33.75 -15.08
CA ARG A 715 41.44 -33.12 -14.11
C ARG A 715 41.01 -31.67 -13.87
N LEU A 716 40.97 -31.28 -12.60
CA LEU A 716 40.80 -29.89 -12.17
C LEU A 716 42.16 -29.23 -12.03
N ALA A 717 42.40 -28.15 -12.77
CA ALA A 717 43.59 -27.32 -12.63
C ALA A 717 43.42 -25.97 -13.34
N SER A 718 44.16 -24.95 -12.90
CA SER A 718 44.15 -23.62 -13.51
C SER A 718 44.64 -23.60 -14.97
N ASP A 719 45.42 -24.62 -15.37
CA ASP A 719 45.91 -24.86 -16.73
C ASP A 719 45.09 -25.91 -17.50
N ALA A 720 44.07 -26.51 -16.88
CA ALA A 720 43.14 -27.42 -17.53
C ALA A 720 41.90 -26.67 -18.06
N PHE A 721 41.10 -27.35 -18.89
CA PHE A 721 39.85 -26.81 -19.44
C PHE A 721 38.64 -26.91 -18.48
N LEU A 722 38.88 -27.39 -17.26
CA LEU A 722 37.89 -27.44 -16.20
C LEU A 722 38.56 -27.14 -14.86
N ASP A 723 38.03 -26.17 -14.11
CA ASP A 723 38.53 -25.80 -12.79
C ASP A 723 37.42 -25.21 -11.91
N VAL A 724 37.65 -25.13 -10.61
CA VAL A 724 36.77 -24.43 -9.66
C VAL A 724 37.57 -23.41 -8.89
N GLY A 725 37.17 -22.15 -8.98
CA GLY A 725 37.88 -21.07 -8.30
C GLY A 725 36.97 -19.86 -8.07
N VAL A 726 37.58 -18.70 -7.88
CA VAL A 726 36.87 -17.42 -7.79
C VAL A 726 37.33 -16.53 -8.92
N THR A 727 36.39 -15.98 -9.69
CA THR A 727 36.70 -15.04 -10.78
C THR A 727 35.91 -13.76 -10.65
N GLN A 728 36.48 -12.66 -11.13
CA GLN A 728 35.78 -11.40 -11.32
C GLN A 728 35.36 -11.28 -12.79
N ILE A 729 34.06 -11.11 -13.03
CA ILE A 729 33.51 -10.78 -14.35
C ILE A 729 32.78 -9.46 -14.20
N GLY A 730 33.13 -8.48 -15.03
CA GLY A 730 32.63 -7.11 -15.04
C GLY A 730 33.72 -6.10 -15.39
N LEU A 731 33.34 -4.96 -15.97
CA LEU A 731 34.25 -3.81 -16.06
C LEU A 731 34.46 -3.22 -14.67
N SER A 732 35.72 -2.99 -14.31
CA SER A 732 36.03 -2.13 -13.19
C SER A 732 36.20 -0.72 -13.72
N ASP A 733 35.18 0.12 -13.59
CA ASP A 733 35.34 1.52 -13.95
C ASP A 733 36.23 2.20 -12.90
N MET A 734 37.15 3.05 -13.37
CA MET A 734 37.92 3.92 -12.48
C MET A 734 36.99 5.03 -11.97
N VAL A 735 36.82 5.13 -10.66
CA VAL A 735 36.16 6.27 -10.01
C VAL A 735 37.22 7.03 -9.23
N GLY A 736 37.81 8.05 -9.86
CA GLY A 736 39.02 8.71 -9.33
C GLY A 736 40.25 7.81 -9.42
N ASP A 737 41.07 7.78 -8.38
CA ASP A 737 42.29 6.93 -8.29
C ASP A 737 41.99 5.48 -7.83
N ALA A 738 40.72 5.11 -7.63
CA ALA A 738 40.31 3.79 -7.16
C ALA A 738 39.59 2.98 -8.25
N ILE A 739 39.95 1.70 -8.36
CA ILE A 739 39.27 0.69 -9.17
C ILE A 739 37.95 0.34 -8.47
N ASP A 740 36.81 0.48 -9.13
CA ASP A 740 35.53 0.01 -8.60
C ASP A 740 35.28 -1.45 -9.02
N PRO A 741 35.30 -2.41 -8.08
CA PRO A 741 35.08 -3.81 -8.42
C PRO A 741 33.63 -4.15 -8.78
N HIS A 742 32.68 -3.22 -8.64
CA HIS A 742 31.23 -3.45 -8.75
C HIS A 742 30.50 -2.71 -9.89
N ALA A 743 31.22 -1.97 -10.74
CA ALA A 743 30.59 -1.29 -11.87
C ALA A 743 29.90 -2.30 -12.80
N HIS A 744 28.68 -1.95 -13.27
CA HIS A 744 27.94 -2.72 -14.27
C HIS A 744 27.65 -4.19 -13.93
N GLY A 745 27.43 -4.52 -12.65
CA GLY A 745 27.19 -5.91 -12.21
C GLY A 745 28.47 -6.74 -12.10
N GLY A 746 29.64 -6.08 -12.14
CA GLY A 746 30.94 -6.69 -11.97
C GLY A 746 31.11 -7.31 -10.59
N ARG A 747 31.38 -8.61 -10.49
CA ARG A 747 31.48 -9.27 -9.18
C ARG A 747 32.46 -10.41 -9.17
N ARG A 748 33.11 -10.58 -8.02
CA ARG A 748 33.78 -11.83 -7.68
C ARG A 748 32.74 -12.88 -7.30
N ARG A 749 32.76 -14.02 -7.99
CA ARG A 749 31.92 -15.18 -7.65
C ARG A 749 32.78 -16.44 -7.67
N ARG A 750 32.44 -17.40 -6.82
CA ARG A 750 32.91 -18.78 -7.02
C ARG A 750 32.33 -19.25 -8.34
N TRP A 751 33.12 -19.90 -9.17
CA TRP A 751 32.66 -20.36 -10.47
C TRP A 751 33.25 -21.72 -10.84
N VAL A 752 32.55 -22.44 -11.71
CA VAL A 752 33.04 -23.62 -12.40
C VAL A 752 33.50 -23.16 -13.78
N PHE A 753 34.81 -23.02 -13.94
CA PHE A 753 35.43 -22.71 -15.22
C PHE A 753 35.31 -23.92 -16.15
N MET A 754 34.86 -23.69 -17.39
CA MET A 754 34.56 -24.75 -18.35
C MET A 754 34.80 -24.28 -19.78
N HIS A 755 36.01 -24.49 -20.31
CA HIS A 755 36.32 -24.19 -21.71
C HIS A 755 35.57 -25.15 -22.67
N PRO A 756 34.98 -24.69 -23.78
CA PRO A 756 34.20 -25.54 -24.66
C PRO A 756 35.05 -26.56 -25.45
N PRO A 757 34.51 -27.76 -25.79
CA PRO A 757 33.30 -28.35 -25.25
C PRO A 757 33.56 -28.98 -23.87
N SER A 758 32.89 -28.52 -22.81
CA SER A 758 32.99 -29.13 -21.48
C SER A 758 31.62 -29.46 -20.90
N ARG A 759 31.58 -30.48 -20.04
CA ARG A 759 30.36 -30.92 -19.33
C ARG A 759 30.59 -31.19 -17.85
N ALA A 760 29.59 -30.89 -17.04
CA ALA A 760 29.50 -31.32 -15.65
C ALA A 760 28.06 -31.78 -15.36
N THR A 761 27.90 -33.05 -14.99
CA THR A 761 26.59 -33.65 -14.69
C THR A 761 26.48 -34.01 -13.21
N VAL A 762 25.41 -33.56 -12.56
CA VAL A 762 25.04 -33.93 -11.18
C VAL A 762 23.69 -34.63 -11.16
N THR A 763 23.50 -35.53 -10.21
CA THR A 763 22.25 -36.30 -10.05
C THR A 763 21.64 -36.01 -8.70
N PHE A 764 20.37 -35.60 -8.66
CA PHE A 764 19.66 -35.29 -7.41
C PHE A 764 18.14 -35.46 -7.56
N GLY A 765 17.44 -35.54 -6.43
CA GLY A 765 15.97 -35.58 -6.38
C GLY A 765 15.34 -34.20 -6.31
N VAL A 766 14.34 -33.92 -7.13
CA VAL A 766 13.54 -32.68 -7.06
C VAL A 766 12.36 -32.92 -6.13
N GLN A 767 12.38 -32.34 -4.93
CA GLN A 767 11.40 -32.66 -3.89
C GLN A 767 10.27 -31.63 -3.73
N HIS A 768 10.49 -30.38 -4.15
CA HIS A 768 9.59 -29.27 -3.84
C HIS A 768 9.27 -28.43 -5.08
N THR A 769 8.03 -27.96 -5.17
CA THR A 769 7.67 -26.85 -6.08
C THR A 769 8.46 -25.60 -5.69
N GLY A 770 8.84 -24.76 -6.66
CA GLY A 770 9.76 -23.65 -6.41
C GLY A 770 11.24 -24.02 -6.55
N THR A 771 11.56 -25.29 -6.84
CA THR A 771 12.94 -25.68 -7.12
C THR A 771 13.40 -25.08 -8.46
N VAL A 772 14.53 -24.39 -8.43
CA VAL A 772 15.15 -23.76 -9.59
C VAL A 772 16.65 -24.09 -9.61
N PHE A 773 17.18 -24.31 -10.80
CA PHE A 773 18.61 -24.10 -11.04
C PHE A 773 18.87 -22.62 -11.23
N GLN A 774 19.95 -22.10 -10.67
CA GLN A 774 20.40 -20.72 -10.85
C GLN A 774 21.93 -20.67 -10.98
N SER A 775 22.42 -19.79 -11.83
CA SER A 775 23.84 -19.51 -12.02
C SER A 775 24.00 -18.17 -12.72
N GLY A 776 25.12 -17.47 -12.52
CA GLY A 776 25.61 -16.51 -13.50
C GLY A 776 26.36 -17.25 -14.61
N VAL A 777 26.30 -16.78 -15.85
CA VAL A 777 27.23 -17.17 -16.91
C VAL A 777 28.08 -15.96 -17.29
N GLY A 778 29.32 -16.21 -17.70
CA GLY A 778 30.21 -15.14 -18.13
C GLY A 778 31.52 -15.68 -18.68
N MET A 779 32.23 -14.78 -19.37
CA MET A 779 33.57 -15.03 -19.89
C MET A 779 34.57 -14.10 -19.20
N ARG A 780 35.80 -14.57 -19.00
CA ARG A 780 36.88 -13.76 -18.41
C ARG A 780 37.11 -12.49 -19.22
N SER A 781 37.51 -11.42 -18.53
CA SER A 781 37.66 -10.10 -19.12
C SER A 781 38.75 -9.98 -20.19
N ASP A 782 39.75 -10.88 -20.15
CA ASP A 782 40.79 -10.98 -21.18
C ASP A 782 40.24 -11.47 -22.53
N ALA A 783 39.16 -12.27 -22.54
CA ALA A 783 38.49 -12.71 -23.77
C ALA A 783 37.73 -11.59 -24.50
N TRP A 784 37.46 -10.46 -23.85
CA TRP A 784 36.60 -9.41 -24.43
C TRP A 784 37.31 -8.52 -25.45
N LYS A 785 38.65 -8.50 -25.41
CA LYS A 785 39.49 -7.56 -26.17
C LYS A 785 40.38 -8.25 -27.21
N THR A 786 40.08 -9.49 -27.55
CA THR A 786 40.87 -10.30 -28.49
C THR A 786 40.43 -10.07 -29.94
N ASP A 787 41.33 -10.33 -30.89
CA ASP A 787 41.04 -10.24 -32.33
C ASP A 787 40.27 -11.46 -32.87
N TYR A 788 40.16 -12.52 -32.07
CA TYR A 788 39.52 -13.80 -32.39
C TYR A 788 38.71 -14.31 -31.19
N GLY A 789 37.86 -15.32 -31.42
CA GLY A 789 36.81 -15.78 -30.49
C GLY A 789 35.44 -15.21 -30.87
N ASP A 790 34.43 -16.07 -30.91
CA ASP A 790 33.05 -15.74 -31.33
C ASP A 790 31.99 -16.00 -30.26
N GLY A 791 32.46 -16.20 -29.03
CA GLY A 791 31.67 -16.47 -27.85
C GLY A 791 31.31 -17.94 -27.72
N MET A 792 30.53 -18.25 -26.69
CA MET A 792 30.24 -19.64 -26.34
C MET A 792 28.76 -19.83 -25.96
N VAL A 793 28.30 -21.07 -26.08
CA VAL A 793 26.92 -21.46 -25.76
C VAL A 793 26.89 -22.16 -24.40
N PHE A 794 26.16 -21.60 -23.47
CA PHE A 794 25.87 -22.20 -22.16
C PHE A 794 24.54 -22.93 -22.25
N THR A 795 24.53 -24.22 -21.92
CA THR A 795 23.31 -25.04 -21.95
C THR A 795 23.13 -25.79 -20.64
N VAL A 796 21.92 -25.75 -20.10
CA VAL A 796 21.48 -26.63 -19.02
C VAL A 796 20.54 -27.67 -19.60
N GLU A 797 20.91 -28.93 -19.42
CA GLU A 797 20.10 -30.08 -19.81
C GLU A 797 19.61 -30.82 -18.57
N ILE A 798 18.29 -31.04 -18.47
CA ILE A 798 17.69 -31.85 -17.41
C ILE A 798 17.01 -33.07 -18.04
N SER A 799 17.36 -34.26 -17.55
CA SER A 799 16.79 -35.53 -17.98
C SER A 799 16.53 -36.44 -16.78
N PRO A 800 15.62 -37.43 -16.87
CA PRO A 800 15.46 -38.41 -15.81
C PRO A 800 16.75 -39.22 -15.60
N ALA A 801 17.14 -39.45 -14.35
CA ALA A 801 18.32 -40.25 -14.04
C ALA A 801 18.10 -41.75 -14.33
N VAL A 802 16.83 -42.20 -14.36
CA VAL A 802 16.42 -43.60 -14.49
C VAL A 802 15.45 -43.76 -15.67
N GLY A 803 15.68 -44.78 -16.50
CA GLY A 803 14.86 -45.17 -17.66
C GLY A 803 15.55 -44.97 -19.03
N ASP A 804 14.85 -45.31 -20.12
CA ASP A 804 15.38 -45.24 -21.48
C ASP A 804 15.54 -43.78 -21.96
N ARG A 805 16.79 -43.30 -21.98
CA ARG A 805 17.17 -41.93 -22.35
C ARG A 805 16.75 -41.54 -23.77
N SER A 806 16.53 -42.51 -24.66
CA SER A 806 16.15 -42.25 -26.06
C SER A 806 14.67 -41.87 -26.24
N LYS A 807 13.83 -42.06 -25.20
CA LYS A 807 12.38 -41.83 -25.23
C LYS A 807 11.89 -40.82 -24.17
N GLN A 808 12.79 -40.17 -23.44
CA GLN A 808 12.46 -39.33 -22.30
C GLN A 808 12.48 -37.83 -22.64
N ALA A 809 11.54 -37.08 -22.05
CA ALA A 809 11.39 -35.65 -22.28
C ALA A 809 12.55 -34.85 -21.67
N VAL A 810 13.51 -34.42 -22.47
CA VAL A 810 14.63 -33.59 -22.00
C VAL A 810 14.17 -32.13 -21.82
N GLN A 811 14.64 -31.44 -20.78
CA GLN A 811 14.52 -29.98 -20.67
C GLN A 811 15.85 -29.42 -21.13
N ARG A 812 15.84 -28.58 -22.17
CA ARG A 812 17.03 -27.86 -22.59
C ARG A 812 16.75 -26.35 -22.56
N CYS A 813 17.72 -25.63 -22.05
CA CYS A 813 17.70 -24.17 -21.95
C CYS A 813 19.12 -23.72 -22.28
N SER A 814 19.25 -22.84 -23.28
CA SER A 814 20.54 -22.45 -23.83
C SER A 814 20.64 -20.93 -23.97
N LEU A 815 21.82 -20.40 -23.71
CA LEU A 815 22.16 -18.98 -23.84
C LEU A 815 23.52 -18.86 -24.51
N ARG A 816 23.58 -18.15 -25.63
CA ARG A 816 24.84 -17.76 -26.26
C ARG A 816 25.24 -16.38 -25.74
N ILE A 817 26.50 -16.23 -25.33
CA ILE A 817 27.09 -14.93 -25.04
C ILE A 817 28.36 -14.73 -25.87
N ASN A 818 28.57 -13.51 -26.33
CA ASN A 818 29.74 -13.00 -27.01
C ASN A 818 30.07 -11.57 -26.52
N PRO A 819 30.66 -11.44 -25.31
CA PRO A 819 31.02 -10.14 -24.71
C PRO A 819 32.10 -9.37 -25.46
N ARG A 820 32.76 -10.00 -26.45
CA ARG A 820 33.63 -9.33 -27.42
C ARG A 820 32.79 -8.49 -28.39
N ALA A 821 31.72 -9.06 -28.94
CA ALA A 821 30.83 -8.40 -29.88
C ALA A 821 29.78 -7.50 -29.20
N LEU A 822 29.35 -7.84 -27.98
CA LEU A 822 28.25 -7.21 -27.26
C LEU A 822 28.71 -6.70 -25.89
N GLU A 823 28.79 -5.38 -25.73
CA GLU A 823 29.33 -4.80 -24.49
C GLU A 823 28.42 -4.99 -23.27
N ASP A 824 27.11 -5.12 -23.47
CA ASP A 824 26.11 -5.36 -22.42
C ASP A 824 26.21 -6.77 -21.79
N GLU A 825 26.98 -7.65 -22.41
CA GLU A 825 27.32 -8.99 -21.93
C GLU A 825 28.63 -9.05 -21.12
N ARG A 826 29.34 -7.92 -20.97
CA ARG A 826 30.59 -7.81 -20.18
C ARG A 826 30.33 -7.76 -18.67
N ARG A 827 29.47 -8.65 -18.19
CA ARG A 827 29.04 -8.82 -16.80
C ARG A 827 28.53 -10.25 -16.58
N TRP A 828 28.21 -10.61 -15.34
CA TRP A 828 27.48 -11.85 -15.10
C TRP A 828 26.07 -11.75 -15.69
N ILE A 829 25.72 -12.68 -16.58
CA ILE A 829 24.35 -12.82 -17.08
C ILE A 829 23.68 -13.92 -16.27
N GLU A 830 22.61 -13.61 -15.56
CA GLU A 830 21.93 -14.59 -14.73
C GLU A 830 21.13 -15.58 -15.57
N PHE A 831 21.20 -16.84 -15.17
CA PHE A 831 20.64 -17.99 -15.84
C PHE A 831 19.82 -18.78 -14.82
N ARG A 832 18.52 -18.99 -15.08
CA ARG A 832 17.60 -19.64 -14.14
C ARG A 832 16.71 -20.66 -14.84
N VAL A 833 16.68 -21.91 -14.38
CA VAL A 833 15.81 -22.95 -14.94
C VAL A 833 14.84 -23.49 -13.90
N PRO A 834 13.51 -23.28 -14.05
CA PRO A 834 12.54 -23.86 -13.16
C PRO A 834 12.46 -25.37 -13.35
N LEU A 835 12.45 -26.10 -12.23
CA LEU A 835 12.41 -27.56 -12.18
C LEU A 835 11.05 -28.11 -11.70
N ASP A 836 10.00 -27.27 -11.66
CA ASP A 836 8.67 -27.66 -11.15
C ASP A 836 8.09 -28.91 -11.83
N ARG A 837 8.36 -29.08 -13.14
CA ARG A 837 7.90 -30.24 -13.92
C ARG A 837 8.53 -31.57 -13.49
N TRP A 838 9.62 -31.52 -12.74
CA TRP A 838 10.40 -32.66 -12.29
C TRP A 838 10.13 -33.04 -10.83
N VAL A 839 9.24 -32.33 -10.14
CA VAL A 839 8.90 -32.61 -8.74
C VAL A 839 8.48 -34.06 -8.56
N GLY A 840 9.12 -34.74 -7.59
CA GLY A 840 8.95 -36.16 -7.31
C GLY A 840 9.90 -37.08 -8.09
N GLN A 841 10.78 -36.55 -8.96
CA GLN A 841 11.69 -37.35 -9.78
C GLN A 841 13.17 -37.12 -9.41
N THR A 842 14.01 -38.13 -9.69
CA THR A 842 15.46 -38.01 -9.67
C THR A 842 15.95 -37.68 -11.08
N VAL A 843 16.71 -36.60 -11.21
CA VAL A 843 17.15 -36.06 -12.50
C VAL A 843 18.66 -35.97 -12.59
N ASP A 844 19.18 -36.12 -13.81
CA ASP A 844 20.52 -35.69 -14.21
C ASP A 844 20.41 -34.25 -14.71
N LEU A 845 21.08 -33.31 -14.03
CA LEU A 845 21.27 -31.93 -14.49
C LEU A 845 22.69 -31.81 -15.04
N THR A 846 22.80 -31.46 -16.31
CA THR A 846 24.08 -31.29 -17.01
C THR A 846 24.29 -29.85 -17.39
N LEU A 847 25.40 -29.27 -16.91
CA LEU A 847 25.95 -28.03 -17.43
C LEU A 847 26.81 -28.35 -18.65
N LEU A 848 26.57 -27.66 -19.75
CA LEU A 848 27.31 -27.80 -21.00
C LEU A 848 27.83 -26.43 -21.42
N THR A 849 29.13 -26.33 -21.68
CA THR A 849 29.70 -25.21 -22.42
C THR A 849 30.09 -25.70 -23.80
N GLY A 850 29.43 -25.19 -24.83
CA GLY A 850 29.61 -25.58 -26.23
C GLY A 850 30.29 -24.48 -27.04
N PRO A 851 31.07 -24.86 -28.09
CA PRO A 851 31.63 -23.91 -29.02
C PRO A 851 30.54 -23.27 -29.89
N VAL A 852 30.79 -22.08 -30.43
CA VAL A 852 30.05 -21.58 -31.59
C VAL A 852 30.78 -22.01 -32.86
N GLU A 853 31.81 -21.29 -33.30
CA GLU A 853 32.70 -21.69 -34.40
C GLU A 853 34.18 -21.70 -33.97
N ASP A 854 34.64 -20.71 -33.20
CA ASP A 854 36.04 -20.53 -32.80
C ASP A 854 36.22 -20.59 -31.28
N VAL A 855 36.75 -21.72 -30.80
CA VAL A 855 37.00 -21.94 -29.37
C VAL A 855 38.12 -21.11 -28.76
N ARG A 856 38.93 -20.43 -29.58
CA ARG A 856 40.09 -19.68 -29.07
C ARG A 856 39.60 -18.48 -28.26
N ASN A 857 40.07 -18.38 -27.02
CA ASN A 857 39.64 -17.39 -26.04
C ASN A 857 38.21 -17.51 -25.54
N ASP A 858 37.57 -18.68 -25.68
CA ASP A 858 36.30 -18.97 -25.03
C ASP A 858 36.48 -19.34 -23.54
N TRP A 859 37.10 -18.42 -22.81
CA TRP A 859 37.45 -18.60 -21.40
C TRP A 859 36.27 -18.27 -20.48
N GLY A 860 35.23 -19.11 -20.48
CA GLY A 860 34.02 -18.90 -19.70
C GLY A 860 33.66 -20.00 -18.70
N GLY A 861 32.59 -19.76 -17.96
CA GLY A 861 32.15 -20.65 -16.89
C GLY A 861 30.86 -20.22 -16.20
N TRP A 862 30.49 -20.99 -15.19
CA TRP A 862 29.24 -20.87 -14.44
C TRP A 862 29.53 -20.32 -13.04
N GLY A 863 29.07 -19.11 -12.72
CA GLY A 863 29.21 -18.45 -11.43
C GLY A 863 28.11 -18.84 -10.44
N ASN A 864 28.50 -19.38 -9.28
CA ASN A 864 27.61 -19.91 -8.25
C ASN A 864 26.50 -20.84 -8.78
N PRO A 865 26.83 -21.91 -9.55
CA PRO A 865 25.84 -22.83 -10.08
C PRO A 865 25.21 -23.65 -8.95
N MET A 866 23.94 -23.39 -8.65
CA MET A 866 23.23 -23.99 -7.52
C MET A 866 21.83 -24.43 -7.92
N VAL A 867 21.36 -25.49 -7.27
CA VAL A 867 19.95 -25.88 -7.25
C VAL A 867 19.38 -25.49 -5.90
N VAL A 868 18.37 -24.62 -5.93
CA VAL A 868 17.76 -24.04 -4.72
C VAL A 868 16.25 -24.08 -4.78
N VAL A 869 15.61 -24.02 -3.62
CA VAL A 869 14.17 -23.78 -3.49
C VAL A 869 13.95 -22.29 -3.28
N ASP A 870 13.41 -21.62 -4.31
CA ASP A 870 12.99 -20.22 -4.23
C ASP A 870 11.51 -20.15 -3.83
N THR A 871 11.25 -19.60 -2.65
CA THR A 871 9.89 -19.40 -2.14
C THR A 871 9.40 -17.96 -2.28
N SER A 872 10.23 -17.07 -2.82
CA SER A 872 9.88 -15.67 -3.04
C SER A 872 8.96 -15.54 -4.25
N ILE A 873 8.43 -14.34 -4.47
CA ILE A 873 7.74 -14.03 -5.73
C ILE A 873 8.77 -14.05 -6.87
N ARG A 874 8.55 -14.93 -7.86
CA ARG A 874 9.43 -15.05 -9.03
C ARG A 874 9.43 -13.76 -9.84
N ARG A 875 10.62 -13.20 -10.02
CA ARG A 875 10.90 -12.01 -10.84
C ARG A 875 11.82 -12.37 -12.01
N PRO A 876 11.84 -11.56 -13.09
CA PRO A 876 12.75 -11.75 -14.22
C PRO A 876 14.19 -11.96 -13.76
N ALA A 877 14.88 -12.99 -14.26
CA ALA A 877 16.17 -13.42 -13.73
C ALA A 877 17.24 -12.30 -13.77
N ASN A 878 17.23 -11.53 -14.86
CA ASN A 878 18.16 -10.43 -15.14
C ASN A 878 17.57 -9.04 -14.85
N GLY A 879 16.42 -8.98 -14.17
CA GLY A 879 15.74 -7.72 -13.88
C GLY A 879 15.11 -7.06 -15.12
N PRO A 880 14.98 -5.71 -15.14
CA PRO A 880 14.14 -4.99 -16.10
C PRO A 880 14.73 -4.86 -17.51
N ARG A 881 16.05 -5.00 -17.66
CA ARG A 881 16.78 -4.79 -18.92
C ARG A 881 17.82 -5.90 -19.12
N PRO A 882 17.36 -7.09 -19.51
CA PRO A 882 18.27 -8.18 -19.84
C PRO A 882 19.08 -7.86 -21.12
N PRO A 883 20.27 -8.46 -21.31
CA PRO A 883 20.98 -8.39 -22.58
C PRO A 883 20.13 -8.89 -23.75
N ALA A 884 20.45 -8.45 -24.97
CA ALA A 884 19.70 -8.86 -26.16
C ALA A 884 19.68 -10.39 -26.35
N SER A 885 20.73 -11.10 -25.95
CA SER A 885 20.83 -12.56 -26.01
C SER A 885 19.82 -13.34 -25.17
N VAL A 886 19.17 -12.67 -24.21
CA VAL A 886 18.23 -13.30 -23.25
C VAL A 886 16.76 -13.19 -23.72
N VAL A 887 16.46 -12.32 -24.68
CA VAL A 887 15.09 -12.04 -25.14
C VAL A 887 14.69 -13.09 -26.18
N PRO A 888 14.14 -14.23 -25.71
CA PRO A 888 12.69 -14.21 -25.63
C PRO A 888 12.08 -14.63 -24.27
N ASN A 889 12.85 -15.08 -23.28
CA ASN A 889 12.27 -15.52 -21.99
C ASN A 889 12.90 -14.82 -20.77
N PRO A 890 12.26 -13.75 -20.26
CA PRO A 890 12.79 -12.95 -19.15
C PRO A 890 12.79 -13.70 -17.80
N ASP A 891 11.94 -14.71 -17.61
CA ASP A 891 11.84 -15.47 -16.36
C ASP A 891 12.99 -16.45 -16.16
N THR A 892 13.48 -17.03 -17.26
CA THR A 892 14.50 -18.09 -17.25
C THR A 892 15.88 -17.62 -17.69
N GLY A 893 15.96 -16.54 -18.48
CA GLY A 893 17.23 -16.09 -19.03
C GLY A 893 17.64 -16.81 -20.32
N CYS A 894 16.79 -17.66 -20.93
CA CYS A 894 17.14 -18.47 -22.10
C CYS A 894 15.96 -18.73 -23.04
N ALA A 895 16.24 -19.02 -24.31
CA ALA A 895 15.20 -19.52 -25.22
C ALA A 895 14.90 -21.01 -24.91
N PRO A 896 13.63 -21.41 -24.71
CA PRO A 896 13.27 -22.83 -24.79
C PRO A 896 13.45 -23.30 -26.24
N GLU A 897 14.08 -24.45 -26.48
CA GLU A 897 13.99 -25.10 -27.79
C GLU A 897 12.52 -25.40 -28.09
N SER A 898 12.05 -25.01 -29.28
CA SER A 898 10.80 -25.52 -29.85
C SER A 898 10.92 -27.04 -29.94
N GLY A 899 10.12 -27.75 -29.15
CA GLY A 899 10.08 -29.21 -29.15
C GLY A 899 9.68 -29.81 -30.49
#